data_AF-A0A167T6K6-F1
#
_entry.id   AF-A0A167T6K6-F1
#
_cell.length_a   1.000
_cell.length_b   1.000
_cell.length_c   1.000
_cell.angle_alpha   90.00
_cell.angle_beta   90.00
_cell.angle_gamma   90.00
#
_symmetry.space_group_name_H-M   'P 1'
#
loop_
_entity.id
_entity.type
_entity.pdbx_description
1 polymer ?
#
loop_
_entity_poly.entity_id
_entity_poly.type
_entity_poly.pdbx_seq_one_letter_code
_entity_poly.pdbx_strand_id
1 'polypeptide(L)'
;MTSDHLFINGDGTKVPLAPTEKLPSHCEVCVVGAGPAGLMLAANLARFGIKPVILDERPDQTSVGRADGLQPKTIETLHMMRLGDDLVRFGVKVFDICIWRGTSSSSSTSHADEKVEGGVTLRRMGREVHYPASVVDLVEPYILLCHQGMVEGIFVDDLRKRGVNVTRNTRFDTYSSDQGDNLHSSMRVHCKRSDTGASVGGLTADYIVGCDGAHSRVRQTIPGAAAEATSNESHWGVLDGVVVTDFPDIWSKTVVFNEQFGSILLIPRERNMTRFYVEIKEPSAVTDKKLEQEFVIQRANDILRPYSIRWTSIEWFGRYRVAQRVAPAFADPPQRVFIAGDASHSHSPKAAQGMNTSVHDTWNLAWKLNLAVRGLAKPALLATYEEERKKIAHDLINFDYEHANQIAGGDSKALAENFRTNVRFISGAGVDYAPNVVNCSRAAGAQQGGAVPGCNLPPAKLTRYIDANPVSAQLDIPMLGQFRVFIFVPDIVGADETAFLRMLSSTVMEPASLVSRLSEAARRSYAEKPRLLAPEDAFYCPERYTGISDLVTFALITMSDKNLFEISQLPPLLSKSPWTVYLDDAAEFDTRGMGCTDKWLGGLRSGEVGVMIVRPDGMPAKISVSPGFTPLANTKLFTPFQLGRVALAHRIVSAPCTRMRGEKEARGVYIPVDRHVTYYSQRATDGGLLLTEATDICLNASGYVGVPGVFTDSQLAGWKRVTDAVHAKGGYIFVQLWHTGRASSPALRGGVQPISSSTKPMSGKYADGLDCAENPPRAMTVEEIHSLTEEWAAAAKRAVDIARFDGVEIHGANGYLLEQFLHDNINDRTDEYGGSVENRSRFTLEVVKAVAKAIGSDRTGIRLSPYNYFQDTKDSNPVAHWLYLCDTLAGLPSDSRPAYVHMVEPRFDEVLTEEQKLEALVKTSNVPEELKKQTNSLTPFRRSLEKGGIHFLACGNFNRDNASAKVENGLSDAVVFGRWYIANPDLVERLRNGWPLNQYDRSTFYGAEPPEKGYIDYPFFEDEAAETNGTKNTLETNGSIVNGSG
;
A
#
# COMPACT_ATOMS: atom_id res chain seq x y z
N MET A 1 74.31 -4.27 -11.02
CA MET A 1 72.88 -4.15 -10.69
C MET A 1 72.20 -5.34 -11.33
N THR A 2 71.83 -6.30 -10.50
CA THR A 2 71.35 -7.64 -10.87
C THR A 2 70.00 -7.56 -11.55
N SER A 3 69.92 -8.17 -12.72
CA SER A 3 68.70 -8.61 -13.41
C SER A 3 67.93 -9.57 -12.51
N ASP A 4 66.61 -9.40 -12.38
CA ASP A 4 65.60 -10.48 -12.20
C ASP A 4 64.25 -9.91 -11.72
N HIS A 5 63.45 -9.25 -12.58
CA HIS A 5 62.04 -8.93 -12.29
C HIS A 5 61.25 -8.64 -13.60
N LEU A 6 60.82 -9.69 -14.33
CA LEU A 6 59.95 -9.57 -15.52
C LEU A 6 58.83 -10.62 -15.48
N PHE A 7 57.61 -10.23 -15.84
CA PHE A 7 56.45 -11.12 -16.03
C PHE A 7 56.35 -11.55 -17.51
N ILE A 8 55.83 -12.75 -17.80
CA ILE A 8 55.61 -13.27 -19.15
C ILE A 8 54.09 -13.42 -19.37
N ASN A 9 53.53 -12.70 -20.34
CA ASN A 9 52.13 -12.85 -20.72
C ASN A 9 51.86 -14.20 -21.44
N GLY A 10 50.59 -14.58 -21.57
CA GLY A 10 50.17 -15.81 -22.27
C GLY A 10 50.56 -15.90 -23.75
N ASP A 11 51.06 -14.81 -24.36
CA ASP A 11 51.61 -14.75 -25.71
C ASP A 11 53.16 -14.71 -25.76
N GLY A 12 53.83 -14.81 -24.60
CA GLY A 12 55.29 -14.80 -24.50
C GLY A 12 55.93 -13.40 -24.42
N THR A 13 55.16 -12.31 -24.39
CA THR A 13 55.71 -10.95 -24.25
C THR A 13 56.14 -10.64 -22.81
N LYS A 14 57.34 -10.03 -22.65
CA LYS A 14 57.90 -9.64 -21.35
C LYS A 14 57.49 -8.22 -20.99
N VAL A 15 56.77 -8.03 -19.88
CA VAL A 15 56.32 -6.72 -19.39
C VAL A 15 56.94 -6.43 -18.02
N PRO A 16 57.42 -5.19 -17.76
CA PRO A 16 57.93 -4.82 -16.44
C PRO A 16 56.85 -4.88 -15.36
N LEU A 17 57.21 -5.36 -14.16
CA LEU A 17 56.37 -5.27 -12.96
C LEU A 17 55.99 -3.81 -12.72
N ALA A 18 54.68 -3.54 -12.60
CA ALA A 18 54.19 -2.20 -12.29
C ALA A 18 54.87 -1.69 -11.00
N PRO A 19 55.30 -0.42 -10.94
CA PRO A 19 55.87 0.14 -9.73
C PRO A 19 54.86 0.02 -8.58
N THR A 20 55.34 -0.36 -7.39
CA THR A 20 54.52 -0.46 -6.17
C THR A 20 53.73 0.83 -5.96
N GLU A 21 52.43 0.81 -6.21
CA GLU A 21 51.54 1.92 -5.87
C GLU A 21 51.62 2.15 -4.36
N LYS A 22 52.10 3.33 -3.98
CA LYS A 22 52.14 3.75 -2.58
C LYS A 22 50.70 3.95 -2.12
N LEU A 23 50.30 3.27 -1.04
CA LEU A 23 48.97 3.46 -0.44
C LEU A 23 48.72 4.95 -0.14
N PRO A 24 47.48 5.44 -0.33
CA PRO A 24 47.12 6.79 0.08
C PRO A 24 47.19 6.93 1.61
N SER A 25 47.36 8.16 2.09
CA SER A 25 47.41 8.44 3.54
C SER A 25 46.06 8.22 4.23
N HIS A 26 44.96 8.36 3.49
CA HIS A 26 43.60 8.27 4.00
C HIS A 26 42.64 7.76 2.92
N CYS A 27 41.61 7.03 3.34
CA CYS A 27 40.44 6.67 2.54
C CYS A 27 39.20 6.64 3.44
N GLU A 28 38.01 6.85 2.88
CA GLU A 28 36.79 6.74 3.67
C GLU A 28 36.43 5.28 3.98
N VAL A 29 36.67 4.38 3.02
CA VAL A 29 36.37 2.94 3.16
C VAL A 29 37.56 2.10 2.71
N CYS A 30 38.09 1.28 3.63
CA CYS A 30 39.07 0.25 3.36
C CYS A 30 38.38 -1.10 3.19
N VAL A 31 38.44 -1.68 2.00
CA VAL A 31 37.89 -3.00 1.67
C VAL A 31 39.02 -4.03 1.73
N VAL A 32 38.87 -5.06 2.56
CA VAL A 32 39.88 -6.10 2.76
C VAL A 32 39.42 -7.38 2.08
N GLY A 33 40.08 -7.78 1.00
CA GLY A 33 39.77 -8.92 0.15
C GLY A 33 39.11 -8.49 -1.16
N ALA A 34 39.69 -8.89 -2.29
CA ALA A 34 39.21 -8.61 -3.65
C ALA A 34 38.57 -9.84 -4.29
N GLY A 35 37.82 -10.62 -3.50
CA GLY A 35 36.86 -11.60 -4.01
C GLY A 35 35.54 -10.94 -4.42
N PRO A 36 34.52 -11.72 -4.82
CA PRO A 36 33.24 -11.19 -5.31
C PRO A 36 32.58 -10.15 -4.39
N ALA A 37 32.52 -10.40 -3.07
CA ALA A 37 31.96 -9.44 -2.11
C ALA A 37 32.71 -8.10 -2.12
N GLY A 38 34.04 -8.13 -1.95
CA GLY A 38 34.83 -6.91 -1.86
C GLY A 38 34.83 -6.11 -3.17
N LEU A 39 34.87 -6.81 -4.31
CA LEU A 39 34.78 -6.17 -5.62
C LEU A 39 33.39 -5.56 -5.88
N MET A 40 32.30 -6.24 -5.49
CA MET A 40 30.94 -5.70 -5.57
C MET A 40 30.79 -4.43 -4.71
N LEU A 41 31.28 -4.45 -3.47
CA LEU A 41 31.29 -3.29 -2.58
C LEU A 41 32.05 -2.12 -3.22
N ALA A 42 33.29 -2.38 -3.63
CA ALA A 42 34.16 -1.35 -4.15
C ALA A 42 33.62 -0.73 -5.44
N ALA A 43 33.08 -1.54 -6.36
CA ALA A 43 32.50 -1.06 -7.61
C ALA A 43 31.32 -0.12 -7.36
N ASN A 44 30.43 -0.46 -6.41
CA ASN A 44 29.33 0.43 -6.02
C ASN A 44 29.83 1.71 -5.35
N LEU A 45 30.77 1.63 -4.40
CA LEU A 45 31.34 2.81 -3.74
C LEU A 45 32.00 3.77 -4.75
N ALA A 46 32.76 3.22 -5.71
CA ALA A 46 33.36 3.99 -6.81
C ALA A 46 32.30 4.72 -7.64
N ARG A 47 31.23 4.02 -8.03
CA ARG A 47 30.08 4.61 -8.75
C ARG A 47 29.39 5.72 -7.96
N PHE A 48 29.37 5.60 -6.64
CA PHE A 48 28.83 6.64 -5.78
C PHE A 48 29.80 7.80 -5.55
N GLY A 49 31.05 7.76 -6.01
CA GLY A 49 32.03 8.85 -5.84
C GLY A 49 32.99 8.66 -4.65
N ILE A 50 32.91 7.53 -3.95
CA ILE A 50 33.82 7.17 -2.85
C ILE A 50 34.97 6.38 -3.46
N LYS A 51 36.22 6.75 -3.19
CA LYS A 51 37.41 6.04 -3.68
C LYS A 51 37.89 5.04 -2.63
N PRO A 52 37.44 3.77 -2.65
CA PRO A 52 37.88 2.79 -1.67
C PRO A 52 39.34 2.40 -1.90
N VAL A 53 40.03 2.05 -0.82
CA VAL A 53 41.28 1.27 -0.90
C VAL A 53 40.90 -0.21 -0.79
N ILE A 54 41.28 -1.00 -1.79
CA ILE A 54 40.96 -2.42 -1.87
C ILE A 54 42.26 -3.20 -1.65
N LEU A 55 42.39 -3.88 -0.53
CA LEU A 55 43.56 -4.67 -0.18
C LEU A 55 43.34 -6.13 -0.53
N ASP A 56 44.28 -6.77 -1.19
CA ASP A 56 44.24 -8.21 -1.42
C ASP A 56 45.62 -8.83 -1.18
N GLU A 57 45.65 -9.91 -0.41
CA GLU A 57 46.89 -10.57 -0.07
C GLU A 57 47.49 -11.37 -1.23
N ARG A 58 46.68 -11.72 -2.24
CA ARG A 58 47.14 -12.50 -3.40
C ARG A 58 47.90 -11.60 -4.37
N PRO A 59 48.89 -12.15 -5.09
CA PRO A 59 49.62 -11.40 -6.10
C PRO A 59 48.75 -11.05 -7.31
N ASP A 60 47.87 -11.96 -7.71
CA ASP A 60 47.12 -11.88 -8.95
C ASP A 60 45.62 -12.13 -8.72
N GLN A 61 44.83 -11.84 -9.76
CA GLN A 61 43.42 -12.24 -9.81
C GLN A 61 43.28 -13.76 -9.82
N THR A 62 42.09 -14.24 -9.43
CA THR A 62 41.78 -15.68 -9.38
C THR A 62 41.98 -16.33 -10.76
N SER A 63 43.06 -17.10 -10.90
CA SER A 63 43.39 -17.87 -12.11
C SER A 63 42.57 -19.15 -12.26
N VAL A 64 42.13 -19.72 -11.14
CA VAL A 64 41.27 -20.92 -11.05
C VAL A 64 40.14 -20.68 -10.04
N GLY A 65 38.92 -20.57 -10.54
CA GLY A 65 37.73 -20.11 -9.79
C GLY A 65 37.15 -21.18 -8.86
N ARG A 66 36.80 -20.78 -7.64
CA ARG A 66 36.16 -21.67 -6.65
C ARG A 66 34.65 -21.72 -6.81
N ALA A 67 34.02 -20.61 -7.18
CA ALA A 67 32.60 -20.50 -7.49
C ALA A 67 32.34 -20.44 -9.01
N ASP A 68 31.09 -20.68 -9.41
CA ASP A 68 30.68 -20.56 -10.81
C ASP A 68 29.21 -20.20 -11.05
N GLY A 69 28.29 -20.68 -10.20
CA GLY A 69 26.86 -20.38 -10.34
C GLY A 69 26.47 -18.96 -9.93
N LEU A 70 25.79 -18.25 -10.83
CA LEU A 70 25.09 -16.99 -10.60
C LEU A 70 23.57 -17.25 -10.60
N GLN A 71 22.92 -16.93 -9.49
CA GLN A 71 21.47 -17.08 -9.31
C GLN A 71 20.72 -15.98 -10.07
N PRO A 72 19.45 -16.20 -10.46
CA PRO A 72 18.62 -15.22 -11.15
C PRO A 72 18.68 -13.81 -10.56
N LYS A 73 18.53 -13.67 -9.23
CA LYS A 73 18.59 -12.33 -8.60
C LYS A 73 19.96 -11.67 -8.73
N THR A 74 21.04 -12.44 -8.75
CA THR A 74 22.39 -11.87 -8.92
C THR A 74 22.60 -11.41 -10.36
N ILE A 75 22.06 -12.12 -11.36
CA ILE A 75 22.04 -11.65 -12.76
C ILE A 75 21.27 -10.32 -12.85
N GLU A 76 20.08 -10.26 -12.23
CA GLU A 76 19.27 -9.05 -12.16
C GLU A 76 20.03 -7.87 -11.50
N THR A 77 20.73 -8.12 -10.39
CA THR A 77 21.55 -7.12 -9.70
C THR A 77 22.68 -6.60 -10.60
N LEU A 78 23.34 -7.46 -11.38
CA LEU A 78 24.35 -7.04 -12.35
C LEU A 78 23.74 -6.15 -13.44
N HIS A 79 22.56 -6.50 -13.95
CA HIS A 79 21.82 -5.65 -14.90
C HIS A 79 21.45 -4.28 -14.29
N MET A 80 21.11 -4.20 -13.00
CA MET A 80 20.91 -2.91 -12.30
C MET A 80 22.19 -2.05 -12.27
N MET A 81 23.36 -2.67 -12.27
CA MET A 81 24.66 -2.00 -12.37
C MET A 81 25.07 -1.68 -13.83
N ARG A 82 24.29 -2.11 -14.82
CA ARG A 82 24.66 -2.10 -16.25
C ARG A 82 25.94 -2.91 -16.50
N LEU A 83 26.05 -4.04 -15.81
CA LEU A 83 27.10 -5.04 -15.95
C LEU A 83 26.46 -6.41 -16.20
N GLY A 84 27.27 -7.40 -16.59
CA GLY A 84 26.83 -8.80 -16.67
C GLY A 84 26.39 -9.28 -18.04
N ASP A 85 26.14 -8.40 -19.02
CA ASP A 85 25.76 -8.81 -20.38
C ASP A 85 26.77 -9.80 -21.00
N ASP A 86 28.06 -9.55 -20.84
CA ASP A 86 29.13 -10.46 -21.29
C ASP A 86 29.08 -11.80 -20.55
N LEU A 87 28.76 -11.81 -19.27
CA LEU A 87 28.60 -13.05 -18.51
C LEU A 87 27.41 -13.86 -19.05
N VAL A 88 26.28 -13.21 -19.31
CA VAL A 88 25.08 -13.85 -19.89
C VAL A 88 25.36 -14.38 -21.28
N ARG A 89 26.20 -13.69 -22.06
CA ARG A 89 26.59 -14.08 -23.42
C ARG A 89 27.55 -15.27 -23.44
N PHE A 90 28.52 -15.31 -22.54
CA PHE A 90 29.60 -16.33 -22.57
C PHE A 90 29.41 -17.48 -21.59
N GLY A 91 28.59 -17.30 -20.55
CA GLY A 91 28.27 -18.32 -19.56
C GLY A 91 27.31 -19.39 -20.07
N VAL A 92 27.19 -20.48 -19.31
CA VAL A 92 26.27 -21.58 -19.60
C VAL A 92 24.96 -21.36 -18.85
N LYS A 93 23.84 -21.32 -19.58
CA LYS A 93 22.49 -21.18 -19.02
C LYS A 93 21.91 -22.56 -18.76
N VAL A 94 21.58 -22.85 -17.50
CA VAL A 94 21.00 -24.15 -17.11
C VAL A 94 19.58 -23.95 -16.62
N PHE A 95 18.64 -24.65 -17.27
CA PHE A 95 17.19 -24.51 -17.05
C PHE A 95 16.57 -25.65 -16.25
N ASP A 96 17.29 -26.75 -16.08
CA ASP A 96 16.77 -27.96 -15.46
C ASP A 96 17.72 -28.56 -14.43
N ILE A 97 17.17 -29.45 -13.59
CA ILE A 97 17.91 -30.28 -12.67
C ILE A 97 17.50 -31.74 -12.85
N CYS A 98 18.48 -32.62 -13.02
CA CYS A 98 18.27 -34.06 -13.16
C CYS A 98 18.68 -34.79 -11.88
N ILE A 99 17.88 -35.77 -11.47
CA ILE A 99 18.13 -36.57 -10.26
C ILE A 99 18.29 -38.04 -10.69
N TRP A 100 19.40 -38.66 -10.31
CA TRP A 100 19.71 -40.05 -10.61
C TRP A 100 19.98 -40.84 -9.34
N ARG A 101 19.63 -42.12 -9.37
CA ARG A 101 19.91 -43.06 -8.28
C ARG A 101 20.55 -44.32 -8.84
N GLY A 102 21.65 -44.72 -8.21
CA GLY A 102 22.34 -45.98 -8.46
C GLY A 102 22.18 -46.95 -7.30
N THR A 103 21.86 -48.20 -7.61
CA THR A 103 21.70 -49.31 -6.65
C THR A 103 22.51 -50.52 -7.09
N SER A 104 22.98 -51.31 -6.11
CA SER A 104 23.58 -52.62 -6.36
C SER A 104 22.44 -53.63 -6.61
N SER A 105 22.13 -53.99 -7.86
CA SER A 105 20.97 -54.86 -8.11
C SER A 105 21.30 -56.34 -7.92
N SER A 106 20.48 -57.03 -7.12
CA SER A 106 20.19 -58.46 -7.24
C SER A 106 18.76 -58.74 -7.72
N SER A 107 17.99 -57.72 -8.15
CA SER A 107 16.58 -57.89 -8.54
C SER A 107 16.31 -57.62 -10.02
N SER A 108 15.45 -58.46 -10.61
CA SER A 108 15.26 -58.68 -12.04
C SER A 108 13.96 -58.07 -12.60
N THR A 109 13.82 -56.74 -12.53
CA THR A 109 12.70 -56.03 -13.18
C THR A 109 13.21 -54.89 -14.03
N SER A 110 13.27 -55.12 -15.34
CA SER A 110 13.79 -54.19 -16.35
C SER A 110 12.84 -53.04 -16.66
N HIS A 111 13.31 -51.80 -16.52
CA HIS A 111 12.67 -50.59 -17.08
C HIS A 111 13.45 -50.03 -18.28
N ALA A 112 12.78 -49.28 -19.16
CA ALA A 112 13.33 -48.83 -20.45
C ALA A 112 14.57 -47.89 -20.36
N ASP A 113 14.80 -47.24 -19.21
CA ASP A 113 15.92 -46.30 -18.98
C ASP A 113 17.06 -46.92 -18.12
N GLU A 114 17.07 -48.24 -17.95
CA GLU A 114 17.96 -48.93 -17.03
C GLU A 114 19.15 -49.55 -17.76
N LYS A 115 20.35 -49.01 -17.53
CA LYS A 115 21.61 -49.60 -18.02
C LYS A 115 22.24 -50.39 -16.88
N VAL A 116 22.54 -51.67 -17.12
CA VAL A 116 23.05 -52.61 -16.12
C VAL A 116 24.37 -53.20 -16.61
N GLU A 117 25.45 -53.05 -15.84
CA GLU A 117 26.73 -53.69 -16.12
C GLU A 117 27.49 -53.94 -14.81
N GLY A 118 27.97 -55.18 -14.59
CA GLY A 118 28.76 -55.54 -13.40
C GLY A 118 28.00 -55.54 -12.05
N GLY A 119 26.66 -55.62 -12.05
CA GLY A 119 25.84 -55.66 -10.82
C GLY A 119 25.46 -54.28 -10.24
N VAL A 120 25.81 -53.19 -10.92
CA VAL A 120 25.42 -51.82 -10.57
C VAL A 120 24.42 -51.32 -11.62
N THR A 121 23.31 -50.74 -11.15
CA THR A 121 22.29 -50.09 -12.00
C THR A 121 22.29 -48.60 -11.70
N LEU A 122 22.11 -47.75 -12.72
CA LEU A 122 21.98 -46.30 -12.55
C LEU A 122 20.83 -45.78 -13.41
N ARG A 123 19.85 -45.14 -12.76
CA ARG A 123 18.59 -44.71 -13.38
C ARG A 123 18.24 -43.26 -13.05
N ARG A 124 17.65 -42.55 -14.01
CA ARG A 124 17.06 -41.22 -13.81
C ARG A 124 15.75 -41.36 -13.02
N MET A 125 15.69 -40.69 -11.88
CA MET A 125 14.52 -40.68 -11.00
C MET A 125 13.59 -39.51 -11.29
N GLY A 126 14.12 -38.40 -11.82
CA GLY A 126 13.34 -37.21 -12.15
C GLY A 126 14.14 -36.18 -12.93
N ARG A 127 13.42 -35.28 -13.59
CA ARG A 127 13.94 -34.10 -14.28
C ARG A 127 12.97 -32.95 -14.02
N GLU A 128 13.44 -31.94 -13.33
CA GLU A 128 12.63 -30.79 -12.91
C GLU A 128 13.11 -29.52 -13.61
N VAL A 129 12.18 -28.59 -13.86
CA VAL A 129 12.54 -27.22 -14.24
C VAL A 129 13.20 -26.56 -13.03
N HIS A 130 14.36 -25.93 -13.23
CA HIS A 130 15.15 -25.36 -12.15
C HIS A 130 14.46 -24.16 -11.49
N TYR A 131 13.76 -23.32 -12.27
CA TYR A 131 12.95 -22.22 -11.75
C TYR A 131 11.58 -22.20 -12.41
N PRO A 132 10.62 -23.01 -11.93
CA PRO A 132 9.29 -23.08 -12.53
C PRO A 132 8.54 -21.76 -12.31
N ALA A 133 8.02 -21.18 -13.41
CA ALA A 133 7.29 -19.90 -13.40
C ALA A 133 6.05 -19.90 -12.49
N SER A 134 5.47 -21.09 -12.25
CA SER A 134 4.34 -21.26 -11.32
C SER A 134 4.72 -21.03 -9.85
N VAL A 135 6.01 -21.03 -9.50
CA VAL A 135 6.48 -20.91 -8.10
C VAL A 135 7.26 -19.62 -7.88
N VAL A 136 8.09 -19.20 -8.83
CA VAL A 136 8.91 -17.98 -8.73
C VAL A 136 8.83 -17.17 -10.01
N ASP A 137 8.69 -15.86 -9.87
CA ASP A 137 8.60 -14.91 -10.98
C ASP A 137 9.98 -14.29 -11.24
N LEU A 138 10.55 -14.52 -12.43
CA LEU A 138 11.93 -14.17 -12.78
C LEU A 138 12.02 -13.68 -14.22
N VAL A 139 12.89 -12.69 -14.48
CA VAL A 139 13.24 -12.25 -15.84
C VAL A 139 14.11 -13.30 -16.55
N GLU A 140 15.17 -13.75 -15.88
CA GLU A 140 16.03 -14.84 -16.35
C GLU A 140 15.77 -16.13 -15.52
N PRO A 141 14.90 -17.05 -15.97
CA PRO A 141 14.53 -18.26 -15.21
C PRO A 141 15.57 -19.38 -15.36
N TYR A 142 16.85 -19.05 -15.20
CA TYR A 142 17.98 -19.99 -15.29
C TYR A 142 19.10 -19.62 -14.33
N ILE A 143 19.93 -20.62 -13.98
CA ILE A 143 21.19 -20.37 -13.28
C ILE A 143 22.26 -20.20 -14.36
N LEU A 144 23.09 -19.16 -14.21
CA LEU A 144 24.16 -18.85 -15.15
C LEU A 144 25.50 -19.32 -14.59
N LEU A 145 26.18 -20.19 -15.32
CA LEU A 145 27.43 -20.81 -14.90
C LEU A 145 28.59 -20.11 -15.62
N CYS A 146 29.43 -19.42 -14.84
CA CYS A 146 30.59 -18.66 -15.33
C CYS A 146 31.80 -18.92 -14.44
N HIS A 147 33.00 -18.98 -15.01
CA HIS A 147 34.20 -18.99 -14.19
C HIS A 147 34.24 -17.77 -13.25
N GLN A 148 34.52 -17.96 -11.94
CA GLN A 148 34.60 -16.86 -10.97
C GLN A 148 35.50 -15.71 -11.44
N GLY A 149 36.62 -16.01 -12.10
CA GLY A 149 37.52 -14.99 -12.66
C GLY A 149 36.86 -14.07 -13.69
N MET A 150 35.86 -14.55 -14.44
CA MET A 150 35.06 -13.71 -15.35
C MET A 150 34.20 -12.73 -14.56
N VAL A 151 33.58 -13.19 -13.47
CA VAL A 151 32.75 -12.36 -12.58
C VAL A 151 33.61 -11.32 -11.86
N GLU A 152 34.77 -11.71 -11.34
CA GLU A 152 35.71 -10.75 -10.75
C GLU A 152 36.23 -9.75 -11.80
N GLY A 153 36.46 -10.22 -13.04
CA GLY A 153 36.96 -9.41 -14.14
C GLY A 153 36.05 -8.23 -14.48
N ILE A 154 34.73 -8.44 -14.54
CA ILE A 154 33.79 -7.35 -14.83
C ILE A 154 33.85 -6.23 -13.78
N PHE A 155 34.05 -6.56 -12.50
CA PHE A 155 34.16 -5.55 -11.44
C PHE A 155 35.53 -4.87 -11.45
N VAL A 156 36.61 -5.62 -11.65
CA VAL A 156 37.97 -5.07 -11.76
C VAL A 156 38.07 -4.11 -12.93
N ASP A 157 37.47 -4.45 -14.08
CA ASP A 157 37.46 -3.58 -15.25
C ASP A 157 36.59 -2.33 -15.03
N ASP A 158 35.42 -2.46 -14.39
CA ASP A 158 34.59 -1.30 -14.01
C ASP A 158 35.33 -0.35 -13.04
N LEU A 159 35.99 -0.89 -12.02
CA LEU A 159 36.82 -0.13 -11.09
C LEU A 159 37.96 0.59 -11.82
N ARG A 160 38.69 -0.12 -12.70
CA ARG A 160 39.81 0.45 -13.46
C ARG A 160 39.35 1.60 -14.35
N LYS A 161 38.23 1.43 -15.06
CA LYS A 161 37.63 2.49 -15.90
C LYS A 161 37.25 3.74 -15.10
N ARG A 162 37.00 3.58 -13.80
CA ARG A 162 36.68 4.66 -12.84
C ARG A 162 37.90 5.13 -12.04
N GLY A 163 39.11 4.68 -12.40
CA GLY A 163 40.37 5.09 -11.79
C GLY A 163 40.64 4.49 -10.40
N VAL A 164 40.07 3.32 -10.09
CA VAL A 164 40.30 2.58 -8.83
C VAL A 164 40.96 1.24 -9.14
N ASN A 165 42.03 0.91 -8.41
CA ASN A 165 42.78 -0.34 -8.59
C ASN A 165 42.77 -1.19 -7.32
N VAL A 166 42.91 -2.50 -7.49
CA VAL A 166 43.12 -3.43 -6.37
C VAL A 166 44.58 -3.40 -5.96
N THR A 167 44.85 -3.12 -4.68
CA THR A 167 46.19 -3.19 -4.10
C THR A 167 46.55 -4.63 -3.75
N ARG A 168 47.27 -5.29 -4.65
CA ARG A 168 47.70 -6.69 -4.52
C ARG A 168 48.91 -6.86 -3.60
N ASN A 169 49.21 -8.11 -3.22
CA ASN A 169 50.32 -8.47 -2.32
C ASN A 169 50.32 -7.70 -1.00
N THR A 170 49.15 -7.28 -0.53
CA THR A 170 49.00 -6.44 0.67
C THR A 170 47.94 -7.04 1.57
N ARG A 171 48.42 -7.66 2.65
CA ARG A 171 47.59 -8.35 3.64
C ARG A 171 47.24 -7.41 4.79
N PHE A 172 45.97 -7.35 5.15
CA PHE A 172 45.52 -6.72 6.40
C PHE A 172 45.98 -7.53 7.62
N ASP A 173 46.47 -6.86 8.66
CA ASP A 173 46.87 -7.51 9.92
C ASP A 173 45.93 -7.14 11.07
N THR A 174 45.76 -5.84 11.33
CA THR A 174 44.88 -5.30 12.38
C THR A 174 44.61 -3.79 12.15
N TYR A 175 43.87 -3.14 13.03
CA TYR A 175 43.70 -1.68 13.07
C TYR A 175 43.90 -1.13 14.48
N SER A 176 44.13 0.17 14.60
CA SER A 176 44.19 0.89 15.89
C SER A 176 43.53 2.27 15.81
N SER A 177 42.91 2.72 16.88
CA SER A 177 42.35 4.08 17.00
C SER A 177 43.20 4.93 17.94
N ASP A 178 43.65 6.12 17.48
CA ASP A 178 44.56 6.99 18.24
C ASP A 178 43.86 7.76 19.40
N GLN A 179 42.52 7.79 19.46
CA GLN A 179 41.74 8.55 20.47
C GLN A 179 40.45 7.82 20.91
N GLY A 180 40.60 6.64 21.55
CA GLY A 180 39.57 5.90 22.32
C GLY A 180 38.10 6.23 22.03
N ASP A 181 37.38 5.36 21.33
CA ASP A 181 35.93 5.40 21.04
C ASP A 181 35.32 6.73 20.56
N ASN A 182 36.13 7.74 20.19
CA ASN A 182 35.60 8.94 19.56
C ASN A 182 35.15 8.61 18.13
N LEU A 183 33.83 8.62 17.88
CA LEU A 183 33.17 8.21 16.63
C LEU A 183 33.69 8.93 15.36
N HIS A 184 34.35 10.08 15.51
CA HIS A 184 34.82 10.91 14.39
C HIS A 184 36.31 10.74 14.05
N SER A 185 37.04 9.85 14.72
CA SER A 185 38.48 9.65 14.48
C SER A 185 38.76 8.55 13.46
N SER A 186 39.55 8.79 12.41
CA SER A 186 39.92 7.74 11.45
C SER A 186 40.77 6.64 12.10
N MET A 187 40.56 5.38 11.72
CA MET A 187 41.29 4.21 12.20
C MET A 187 42.58 4.02 11.41
N ARG A 188 43.70 3.78 12.09
CA ARG A 188 44.96 3.42 11.43
C ARG A 188 44.92 1.95 11.03
N VAL A 189 45.06 1.67 9.74
CA VAL A 189 45.04 0.33 9.18
C VAL A 189 46.47 -0.20 9.09
N HIS A 190 46.73 -1.36 9.70
CA HIS A 190 48.05 -2.00 9.69
C HIS A 190 48.07 -3.12 8.65
N CYS A 191 48.94 -2.99 7.67
CA CYS A 191 49.08 -3.96 6.58
C CYS A 191 50.51 -4.51 6.51
N LYS A 192 50.65 -5.70 5.93
CA LYS A 192 51.94 -6.33 5.64
C LYS A 192 51.99 -6.76 4.19
N ARG A 193 53.15 -6.62 3.57
CA ARG A 193 53.44 -7.21 2.27
C ARG A 193 53.40 -8.73 2.35
N SER A 194 52.68 -9.38 1.43
CA SER A 194 52.56 -10.85 1.42
C SER A 194 53.87 -11.54 1.04
N ASP A 195 54.66 -10.92 0.16
CA ASP A 195 55.92 -11.45 -0.38
C ASP A 195 57.11 -11.28 0.56
N THR A 196 57.19 -10.13 1.25
CA THR A 196 58.35 -9.75 2.08
C THR A 196 58.05 -9.75 3.57
N GLY A 197 56.78 -9.78 3.97
CA GLY A 197 56.35 -9.62 5.37
C GLY A 197 56.54 -8.20 5.93
N ALA A 198 57.09 -7.28 5.14
CA ALA A 198 57.36 -5.90 5.55
C ALA A 198 56.06 -5.14 5.85
N SER A 199 56.07 -4.35 6.92
CA SER A 199 54.93 -3.48 7.26
C SER A 199 54.70 -2.43 6.16
N VAL A 200 53.46 -2.34 5.70
CA VAL A 200 52.98 -1.29 4.80
C VAL A 200 52.22 -0.29 5.66
N GLY A 201 52.84 0.86 5.92
CA GLY A 201 52.31 1.87 6.84
C GLY A 201 51.69 3.08 6.14
N GLY A 202 50.90 3.85 6.89
CA GLY A 202 50.44 5.18 6.51
C GLY A 202 48.97 5.29 6.10
N LEU A 203 48.21 4.20 6.04
CA LEU A 203 46.78 4.23 5.70
C LEU A 203 45.91 4.49 6.93
N THR A 204 45.00 5.46 6.82
CA THR A 204 43.88 5.65 7.73
C THR A 204 42.56 5.43 7.01
N ALA A 205 41.56 4.91 7.72
CA ALA A 205 40.23 4.63 7.18
C ALA A 205 39.11 5.03 8.13
N ASP A 206 38.01 5.58 7.61
CA ASP A 206 36.83 5.86 8.44
C ASP A 206 36.02 4.60 8.71
N TYR A 207 35.94 3.71 7.71
CA TYR A 207 35.30 2.41 7.75
C TYR A 207 36.23 1.31 7.22
N ILE A 208 36.11 0.10 7.79
CA ILE A 208 36.80 -1.11 7.32
C ILE A 208 35.75 -2.18 7.02
N VAL A 209 35.84 -2.83 5.85
CA VAL A 209 34.95 -3.94 5.50
C VAL A 209 35.76 -5.18 5.12
N GLY A 210 35.64 -6.23 5.95
CA GLY A 210 36.25 -7.53 5.76
C GLY A 210 35.47 -8.39 4.77
N CYS A 211 36.02 -8.54 3.58
CA CYS A 211 35.59 -9.46 2.53
C CYS A 211 36.68 -10.53 2.27
N ASP A 212 37.48 -10.84 3.29
CA ASP A 212 38.71 -11.63 3.27
C ASP A 212 38.49 -13.14 3.52
N GLY A 213 37.26 -13.60 3.31
CA GLY A 213 36.92 -15.01 3.22
C GLY A 213 36.78 -15.75 4.56
N ALA A 214 36.67 -17.08 4.48
CA ALA A 214 36.34 -17.94 5.63
C ALA A 214 37.31 -17.82 6.82
N HIS A 215 38.57 -17.44 6.57
CA HIS A 215 39.60 -17.23 7.60
C HIS A 215 39.84 -15.76 7.92
N SER A 216 38.81 -14.92 7.71
CA SER A 216 38.85 -13.47 7.90
C SER A 216 39.61 -13.04 9.15
N ARG A 217 40.60 -12.17 8.93
CA ARG A 217 41.35 -11.46 9.96
C ARG A 217 40.54 -10.29 10.49
N VAL A 218 39.78 -9.61 9.61
CA VAL A 218 38.89 -8.53 10.05
C VAL A 218 37.87 -9.05 11.07
N ARG A 219 37.25 -10.21 10.82
CA ARG A 219 36.34 -10.84 11.79
C ARG A 219 37.00 -11.05 13.16
N GLN A 220 38.28 -11.44 13.21
CA GLN A 220 39.00 -11.67 14.46
C GLN A 220 39.22 -10.39 15.28
N THR A 221 39.11 -9.22 14.65
CA THR A 221 39.23 -7.93 15.32
C THR A 221 37.91 -7.43 15.92
N ILE A 222 36.76 -7.99 15.50
CA ILE A 222 35.44 -7.61 16.00
C ILE A 222 35.13 -8.40 17.29
N PRO A 223 34.87 -7.72 18.43
CA PRO A 223 34.53 -8.40 19.68
C PRO A 223 33.30 -9.31 19.54
N GLY A 224 33.43 -10.58 19.90
CA GLY A 224 32.32 -11.54 19.86
C GLY A 224 31.94 -12.06 18.47
N ALA A 225 32.66 -11.69 17.40
CA ALA A 225 32.35 -12.13 16.03
C ALA A 225 33.00 -13.48 15.65
N ALA A 226 33.68 -14.17 16.57
CA ALA A 226 34.25 -15.49 16.31
C ALA A 226 33.14 -16.49 15.95
N ALA A 227 33.25 -17.12 14.78
CA ALA A 227 32.20 -17.99 14.27
C ALA A 227 32.13 -19.32 15.04
N GLU A 228 30.93 -19.71 15.47
CA GLU A 228 30.66 -21.01 16.09
C GLU A 228 30.39 -22.07 15.00
N ALA A 229 31.03 -23.24 15.10
CA ALA A 229 30.83 -24.33 14.14
C ALA A 229 29.60 -25.15 14.51
N THR A 230 28.68 -25.38 13.56
CA THR A 230 27.35 -25.94 13.85
C THR A 230 27.10 -27.35 13.29
N SER A 231 27.99 -27.95 12.49
CA SER A 231 27.74 -29.28 11.88
C SER A 231 29.00 -30.10 11.52
N ASN A 232 28.79 -31.39 11.22
CA ASN A 232 29.80 -32.37 10.81
C ASN A 232 30.42 -32.02 9.45
N GLU A 233 31.75 -32.09 9.35
CA GLU A 233 32.49 -31.83 8.12
C GLU A 233 32.17 -32.88 7.04
N SER A 234 31.84 -32.42 5.82
CA SER A 234 31.79 -33.29 4.63
C SER A 234 32.97 -33.00 3.70
N HIS A 235 33.53 -34.06 3.13
CA HIS A 235 34.70 -34.00 2.25
C HIS A 235 34.30 -34.18 0.80
N TRP A 236 34.66 -33.20 -0.02
CA TRP A 236 34.36 -33.18 -1.45
C TRP A 236 35.62 -32.99 -2.28
N GLY A 237 35.79 -33.80 -3.32
CA GLY A 237 36.73 -33.53 -4.41
C GLY A 237 36.02 -32.76 -5.51
N VAL A 238 36.69 -31.76 -6.10
CA VAL A 238 36.15 -30.98 -7.22
C VAL A 238 37.10 -31.07 -8.40
N LEU A 239 36.57 -31.49 -9.55
CA LEU A 239 37.29 -31.61 -10.81
C LEU A 239 36.65 -30.70 -11.85
N ASP A 240 37.45 -29.85 -12.49
CA ASP A 240 37.02 -29.01 -13.61
C ASP A 240 37.83 -29.36 -14.85
N GLY A 241 37.14 -29.66 -15.95
CA GLY A 241 37.81 -29.96 -17.20
C GLY A 241 36.87 -30.44 -18.29
N VAL A 242 37.45 -30.86 -19.41
CA VAL A 242 36.70 -31.39 -20.55
C VAL A 242 36.56 -32.89 -20.40
N VAL A 243 35.31 -33.35 -20.35
CA VAL A 243 34.95 -34.76 -20.18
C VAL A 243 34.30 -35.32 -21.44
N VAL A 244 34.70 -36.53 -21.84
CA VAL A 244 34.05 -37.33 -22.87
C VAL A 244 33.29 -38.45 -22.18
N THR A 245 31.97 -38.50 -22.39
CA THR A 245 31.07 -39.43 -21.71
C THR A 245 29.86 -39.77 -22.55
N ASP A 246 29.28 -40.96 -22.33
CA ASP A 246 27.94 -41.35 -22.81
C ASP A 246 26.84 -41.10 -21.75
N PHE A 247 27.16 -40.44 -20.62
CA PHE A 247 26.16 -40.03 -19.62
C PHE A 247 25.24 -38.94 -20.20
N PRO A 248 23.92 -39.16 -20.27
CA PRO A 248 23.03 -38.34 -21.08
C PRO A 248 22.77 -36.93 -20.53
N ASP A 249 22.97 -36.68 -19.22
CA ASP A 249 22.66 -35.39 -18.58
C ASP A 249 23.89 -34.60 -18.15
N ILE A 250 25.00 -34.78 -18.86
CA ILE A 250 26.25 -34.06 -18.57
C ILE A 250 26.11 -32.54 -18.73
N TRP A 251 25.14 -32.10 -19.54
CA TRP A 251 24.84 -30.69 -19.84
C TRP A 251 23.68 -30.09 -19.01
N SER A 252 23.12 -30.87 -18.08
CA SER A 252 22.17 -30.39 -17.07
C SER A 252 22.85 -30.26 -15.72
N LYS A 253 22.26 -29.49 -14.80
CA LYS A 253 22.66 -29.59 -13.39
C LYS A 253 22.18 -30.95 -12.88
N THR A 254 23.10 -31.84 -12.54
CA THR A 254 22.72 -33.24 -12.27
C THR A 254 23.22 -33.70 -10.92
N VAL A 255 22.31 -34.20 -10.08
CA VAL A 255 22.63 -34.86 -8.83
C VAL A 255 22.51 -36.36 -9.04
N VAL A 256 23.59 -37.09 -8.78
CA VAL A 256 23.60 -38.55 -8.81
C VAL A 256 23.90 -39.07 -7.43
N PHE A 257 23.02 -39.92 -6.91
CA PHE A 257 23.20 -40.62 -5.65
C PHE A 257 23.48 -42.09 -5.91
N ASN A 258 24.59 -42.62 -5.40
CA ASN A 258 24.90 -44.04 -5.43
C ASN A 258 24.99 -44.58 -3.99
N GLU A 259 24.22 -45.61 -3.69
CA GLU A 259 24.12 -46.18 -2.34
C GLU A 259 25.47 -46.65 -1.78
N GLN A 260 26.32 -47.21 -2.65
CA GLN A 260 27.61 -47.80 -2.28
C GLN A 260 28.75 -46.78 -2.30
N PHE A 261 28.79 -45.93 -3.32
CA PHE A 261 29.97 -45.09 -3.59
C PHE A 261 29.81 -43.63 -3.15
N GLY A 262 28.59 -43.17 -2.85
CA GLY A 262 28.30 -41.79 -2.47
C GLY A 262 27.67 -40.97 -3.60
N SER A 263 27.67 -39.65 -3.43
CA SER A 263 26.96 -38.73 -4.34
C SER A 263 27.93 -37.95 -5.24
N ILE A 264 27.46 -37.52 -6.40
CA ILE A 264 28.16 -36.58 -7.27
C ILE A 264 27.20 -35.51 -7.79
N LEU A 265 27.65 -34.26 -7.82
CA LEU A 265 26.93 -33.13 -8.45
C LEU A 265 27.71 -32.69 -9.68
N LEU A 266 27.06 -32.74 -10.84
CA LEU A 266 27.60 -32.37 -12.15
C LEU A 266 27.08 -30.98 -12.53
N ILE A 267 28.01 -30.09 -12.91
CA ILE A 267 27.73 -28.71 -13.25
C ILE A 267 28.36 -28.40 -14.61
N PRO A 268 27.58 -28.17 -15.67
CA PRO A 268 28.13 -27.79 -16.97
C PRO A 268 28.74 -26.39 -16.90
N ARG A 269 29.82 -26.19 -17.67
CA ARG A 269 30.65 -24.97 -17.63
C ARG A 269 30.98 -24.51 -19.04
N GLU A 270 31.41 -23.25 -19.12
CA GLU A 270 31.89 -22.64 -20.36
C GLU A 270 33.10 -23.41 -20.92
N ARG A 271 33.49 -23.11 -22.18
CA ARG A 271 34.65 -23.75 -22.84
C ARG A 271 34.55 -25.29 -22.94
N ASN A 272 33.34 -25.81 -23.08
CA ASN A 272 33.05 -27.25 -23.18
C ASN A 272 33.42 -28.05 -21.91
N MET A 273 33.53 -27.39 -20.75
CA MET A 273 33.93 -28.04 -19.50
C MET A 273 32.73 -28.53 -18.69
N THR A 274 32.99 -29.43 -17.75
CA THR A 274 32.04 -29.81 -16.72
C THR A 274 32.78 -29.89 -15.39
N ARG A 275 32.15 -29.34 -14.35
CA ARG A 275 32.61 -29.42 -12.96
C ARG A 275 31.94 -30.58 -12.25
N PHE A 276 32.74 -31.44 -11.64
CA PHE A 276 32.29 -32.60 -10.88
C PHE A 276 32.58 -32.36 -9.40
N TYR A 277 31.53 -32.25 -8.58
CA TYR A 277 31.62 -32.29 -7.12
C TYR A 277 31.38 -33.71 -6.64
N VAL A 278 32.44 -34.40 -6.21
CA VAL A 278 32.41 -35.82 -5.83
C VAL A 278 32.45 -35.95 -4.30
N GLU A 279 31.41 -36.54 -3.72
CA GLU A 279 31.32 -36.83 -2.30
C GLU A 279 32.22 -38.02 -1.94
N ILE A 280 32.97 -37.89 -0.85
CA ILE A 280 33.85 -38.94 -0.35
C ILE A 280 33.25 -39.55 0.93
N LYS A 281 32.58 -40.71 0.83
CA LYS A 281 32.06 -41.48 1.98
C LYS A 281 33.08 -42.50 2.54
N GLU A 282 33.28 -42.49 3.89
CA GLU A 282 33.94 -43.43 4.85
C GLU A 282 35.49 -43.46 5.08
N PRO A 283 36.04 -44.23 6.08
CA PRO A 283 35.99 -44.09 7.55
C PRO A 283 37.42 -43.99 8.17
N SER A 284 37.62 -43.18 9.22
CA SER A 284 38.72 -43.24 10.22
C SER A 284 40.22 -43.49 9.84
N ALA A 285 40.62 -43.63 8.57
CA ALA A 285 41.97 -44.08 8.19
C ALA A 285 42.57 -43.44 6.92
N VAL A 286 42.03 -42.32 6.43
CA VAL A 286 42.61 -41.57 5.30
C VAL A 286 43.21 -40.27 5.81
N THR A 287 44.54 -40.23 5.95
CA THR A 287 45.28 -38.97 6.16
C THR A 287 45.20 -38.11 4.89
N ASP A 288 45.25 -36.78 5.01
CA ASP A 288 45.18 -35.79 3.92
C ASP A 288 46.10 -36.06 2.70
N LYS A 289 47.08 -36.96 2.84
CA LYS A 289 47.98 -37.42 1.77
C LYS A 289 47.37 -38.41 0.76
N LYS A 290 46.18 -38.98 0.97
CA LYS A 290 45.57 -39.99 0.06
C LYS A 290 44.40 -39.49 -0.82
N LEU A 291 43.94 -38.24 -0.65
CA LEU A 291 42.88 -37.61 -1.46
C LEU A 291 43.44 -36.99 -2.77
N GLU A 292 44.23 -37.74 -3.53
CA GLU A 292 44.82 -37.28 -4.79
C GLU A 292 43.78 -37.25 -5.92
N GLN A 293 44.07 -36.50 -7.00
CA GLN A 293 43.15 -36.25 -8.11
C GLN A 293 42.63 -37.56 -8.72
N GLU A 294 43.50 -38.56 -8.84
CA GLU A 294 43.23 -39.90 -9.38
C GLU A 294 42.15 -40.63 -8.58
N PHE A 295 42.16 -40.51 -7.25
CA PHE A 295 41.15 -41.14 -6.39
C PHE A 295 39.77 -40.53 -6.63
N VAL A 296 39.70 -39.21 -6.80
CA VAL A 296 38.44 -38.49 -7.06
C VAL A 296 37.89 -38.84 -8.45
N ILE A 297 38.77 -38.97 -9.46
CA ILE A 297 38.39 -39.45 -10.80
C ILE A 297 37.86 -40.88 -10.73
N GLN A 298 38.53 -41.77 -10.00
CA GLN A 298 38.09 -43.16 -9.85
C GLN A 298 36.73 -43.22 -9.16
N ARG A 299 36.55 -42.46 -8.08
CA ARG A 299 35.27 -42.38 -7.36
C ARG A 299 34.14 -41.87 -8.25
N ALA A 300 34.38 -40.83 -9.06
CA ALA A 300 33.41 -40.34 -10.02
C ALA A 300 33.00 -41.42 -11.05
N ASN A 301 33.97 -42.18 -11.55
CA ASN A 301 33.70 -43.33 -12.44
C ASN A 301 32.84 -44.39 -11.74
N ASP A 302 33.16 -44.74 -10.49
CA ASP A 302 32.40 -45.76 -9.75
C ASP A 302 30.94 -45.31 -9.48
N ILE A 303 30.71 -44.03 -9.20
CA ILE A 303 29.37 -43.48 -8.98
C ILE A 303 28.55 -43.46 -10.28
N LEU A 304 29.17 -43.12 -11.41
CA LEU A 304 28.49 -42.91 -12.70
C LEU A 304 28.41 -44.17 -13.58
N ARG A 305 28.94 -45.32 -13.14
CA ARG A 305 28.74 -46.59 -13.84
C ARG A 305 27.24 -46.90 -14.04
N PRO A 306 26.84 -47.47 -15.19
CA PRO A 306 27.68 -48.01 -16.27
C PRO A 306 27.99 -47.02 -17.42
N TYR A 307 27.93 -45.71 -17.16
CA TYR A 307 28.37 -44.72 -18.13
C TYR A 307 29.89 -44.54 -18.05
N SER A 308 30.49 -44.31 -19.22
CA SER A 308 31.90 -44.06 -19.41
C SER A 308 32.24 -42.61 -19.09
N ILE A 309 33.32 -42.35 -18.34
CA ILE A 309 33.80 -41.01 -17.99
C ILE A 309 35.29 -40.93 -18.29
N ARG A 310 35.67 -40.17 -19.33
CA ARG A 310 37.06 -39.97 -19.71
C ARG A 310 37.43 -38.49 -19.78
N TRP A 311 38.33 -38.05 -18.93
CA TRP A 311 38.86 -36.69 -18.94
C TRP A 311 39.83 -36.51 -20.11
N THR A 312 39.61 -35.46 -20.90
CA THR A 312 40.55 -35.03 -21.96
C THR A 312 41.53 -34.00 -21.42
N SER A 313 41.08 -33.15 -20.50
CA SER A 313 41.89 -32.22 -19.74
C SER A 313 41.25 -32.01 -18.36
N ILE A 314 42.07 -31.68 -17.37
CA ILE A 314 41.64 -31.20 -16.06
C ILE A 314 42.35 -29.86 -15.85
N GLU A 315 41.58 -28.78 -15.88
CA GLU A 315 42.06 -27.40 -15.70
C GLU A 315 42.28 -27.12 -14.21
N TRP A 316 41.46 -27.72 -13.34
CA TRP A 316 41.57 -27.52 -11.90
C TRP A 316 41.10 -28.72 -11.08
N PHE A 317 41.81 -28.97 -9.98
CA PHE A 317 41.42 -29.90 -8.93
C PHE A 317 41.47 -29.20 -7.57
N GLY A 318 40.41 -29.40 -6.77
CA GLY A 318 40.30 -28.82 -5.44
C GLY A 318 39.72 -29.79 -4.42
N ARG A 319 40.04 -29.54 -3.15
CA ARG A 319 39.46 -30.25 -2.00
C ARG A 319 38.62 -29.27 -1.20
N TYR A 320 37.36 -29.57 -1.00
CA TYR A 320 36.46 -28.79 -0.17
C TYR A 320 36.21 -29.53 1.14
N ARG A 321 36.56 -28.84 2.24
CA ARG A 321 36.08 -29.17 3.59
C ARG A 321 35.05 -28.12 3.93
N VAL A 322 33.79 -28.55 4.00
CA VAL A 322 32.69 -27.63 4.24
C VAL A 322 32.25 -27.76 5.69
N ALA A 323 32.30 -26.64 6.41
CA ALA A 323 31.61 -26.45 7.68
C ALA A 323 30.64 -25.28 7.55
N GLN A 324 29.42 -25.47 8.03
CA GLN A 324 28.42 -24.41 8.10
C GLN A 324 28.74 -23.50 9.29
N ARG A 325 28.84 -22.19 9.05
CA ARG A 325 29.22 -21.19 10.07
C ARG A 325 28.54 -19.86 9.79
N VAL A 326 28.04 -19.20 10.81
CA VAL A 326 27.61 -17.79 10.78
C VAL A 326 28.31 -17.06 11.93
N ALA A 327 28.88 -15.90 11.65
CA ALA A 327 29.44 -15.04 12.67
C ALA A 327 28.33 -14.47 13.57
N PRO A 328 28.50 -14.46 14.91
CA PRO A 328 27.51 -13.90 15.82
C PRO A 328 27.28 -12.40 15.65
N ALA A 329 28.25 -11.68 15.07
CA ALA A 329 28.16 -10.26 14.74
C ALA A 329 28.76 -10.01 13.35
N PHE A 330 28.11 -9.16 12.57
CA PHE A 330 28.55 -8.74 11.23
C PHE A 330 29.16 -7.34 11.24
N ALA A 331 28.99 -6.59 12.34
CA ALA A 331 29.60 -5.31 12.58
C ALA A 331 30.16 -5.20 14.00
N ASP A 332 31.11 -4.29 14.22
CA ASP A 332 31.48 -3.86 15.56
C ASP A 332 30.41 -2.95 16.19
N PRO A 333 30.36 -2.81 17.52
CA PRO A 333 29.32 -2.01 18.18
C PRO A 333 29.25 -0.54 17.71
N PRO A 334 30.38 0.15 17.42
CA PRO A 334 30.37 1.48 16.81
C PRO A 334 29.91 1.54 15.34
N GLN A 335 29.74 0.40 14.67
CA GLN A 335 29.37 0.28 13.25
C GLN A 335 30.37 0.95 12.29
N ARG A 336 31.66 0.69 12.52
CA ARG A 336 32.79 1.17 11.73
C ARG A 336 33.57 0.05 11.04
N VAL A 337 33.51 -1.16 11.59
CA VAL A 337 34.15 -2.36 11.06
C VAL A 337 33.08 -3.38 10.76
N PHE A 338 32.99 -3.82 9.50
CA PHE A 338 31.99 -4.76 9.02
C PHE A 338 32.67 -6.01 8.44
N ILE A 339 31.95 -7.11 8.37
CA ILE A 339 32.34 -8.32 7.63
C ILE A 339 31.21 -8.76 6.70
N ALA A 340 31.57 -9.28 5.53
CA ALA A 340 30.62 -9.69 4.49
C ALA A 340 31.08 -10.94 3.73
N GLY A 341 30.11 -11.67 3.16
CA GLY A 341 30.35 -12.92 2.45
C GLY A 341 30.93 -14.02 3.34
N ASP A 342 31.89 -14.78 2.81
CA ASP A 342 32.58 -15.86 3.54
C ASP A 342 33.21 -15.42 4.88
N ALA A 343 33.50 -14.12 5.06
CA ALA A 343 33.93 -13.59 6.34
C ALA A 343 32.83 -13.66 7.41
N SER A 344 31.58 -13.44 7.01
CA SER A 344 30.39 -13.44 7.89
C SER A 344 29.66 -14.78 7.94
N HIS A 345 29.66 -15.58 6.87
CA HIS A 345 28.98 -16.88 6.83
C HIS A 345 29.60 -17.81 5.81
N SER A 346 29.64 -19.12 6.08
CA SER A 346 30.13 -20.15 5.14
C SER A 346 29.20 -21.36 5.15
N HIS A 347 28.98 -21.97 4.00
CA HIS A 347 28.04 -23.09 3.84
C HIS A 347 28.48 -24.01 2.67
N SER A 348 27.72 -25.06 2.37
CA SER A 348 28.07 -26.01 1.32
C SER A 348 27.92 -25.45 -0.10
N PRO A 349 28.68 -25.98 -1.08
CA PRO A 349 28.54 -25.57 -2.48
C PRO A 349 27.28 -26.14 -3.15
N LYS A 350 26.54 -27.05 -2.51
CA LYS A 350 25.45 -27.84 -3.13
C LYS A 350 24.36 -26.97 -3.76
N ALA A 351 24.05 -25.83 -3.14
CA ALA A 351 23.03 -24.90 -3.61
C ALA A 351 23.55 -23.72 -4.46
N ALA A 352 24.86 -23.66 -4.73
CA ALA A 352 25.52 -22.57 -5.44
C ALA A 352 25.19 -21.17 -4.88
N GLN A 353 25.18 -21.01 -3.55
CA GLN A 353 24.78 -19.75 -2.89
C GLN A 353 25.95 -18.84 -2.49
N GLY A 354 27.17 -19.36 -2.33
CA GLY A 354 28.23 -18.66 -1.60
C GLY A 354 28.57 -17.29 -2.19
N MET A 355 28.91 -17.27 -3.48
CA MET A 355 29.18 -16.03 -4.20
C MET A 355 27.95 -15.11 -4.27
N ASN A 356 26.76 -15.66 -4.52
CA ASN A 356 25.52 -14.89 -4.68
C ASN A 356 25.12 -14.15 -3.40
N THR A 357 25.14 -14.85 -2.26
CA THR A 357 24.85 -14.24 -0.95
C THR A 357 25.93 -13.21 -0.59
N SER A 358 27.19 -13.52 -0.86
CA SER A 358 28.34 -12.64 -0.58
C SER A 358 28.27 -11.30 -1.32
N VAL A 359 27.90 -11.31 -2.61
CA VAL A 359 27.71 -10.06 -3.36
C VAL A 359 26.47 -9.31 -2.90
N HIS A 360 25.42 -9.99 -2.45
CA HIS A 360 24.22 -9.33 -1.92
C HIS A 360 24.40 -8.73 -0.52
N ASP A 361 25.31 -9.25 0.30
CA ASP A 361 25.70 -8.60 1.56
C ASP A 361 26.28 -7.21 1.28
N THR A 362 27.20 -7.15 0.31
CA THR A 362 27.89 -5.91 -0.03
C THR A 362 27.05 -4.98 -0.91
N TRP A 363 26.15 -5.50 -1.73
CA TRP A 363 25.08 -4.73 -2.39
C TRP A 363 24.22 -3.99 -1.37
N ASN A 364 23.83 -4.67 -0.28
CA ASN A 364 23.05 -4.10 0.81
C ASN A 364 23.85 -3.06 1.62
N LEU A 365 25.13 -3.32 1.91
CA LEU A 365 25.96 -2.43 2.70
C LEU A 365 26.42 -1.18 1.93
N ALA A 366 26.68 -1.29 0.62
CA ALA A 366 27.32 -0.25 -0.18
C ALA A 366 26.57 1.09 -0.15
N TRP A 367 25.25 1.06 -0.33
CA TRP A 367 24.46 2.30 -0.33
C TRP A 367 24.32 2.90 1.06
N LYS A 368 24.33 2.06 2.12
CA LYS A 368 24.28 2.52 3.51
C LYS A 368 25.56 3.25 3.87
N LEU A 369 26.71 2.68 3.51
CA LEU A 369 28.02 3.32 3.65
C LEU A 369 28.11 4.61 2.82
N ASN A 370 27.57 4.63 1.60
CA ASN A 370 27.51 5.85 0.80
C ASN A 370 26.83 7.00 1.55
N LEU A 371 25.63 6.77 2.08
CA LEU A 371 24.90 7.81 2.80
C LEU A 371 25.57 8.18 4.14
N ALA A 372 26.21 7.22 4.82
CA ALA A 372 26.94 7.49 6.05
C ALA A 372 28.19 8.36 5.82
N VAL A 373 29.04 7.99 4.86
CA VAL A 373 30.25 8.75 4.46
C VAL A 373 29.91 10.17 4.02
N ARG A 374 28.74 10.36 3.43
CA ARG A 374 28.24 11.66 2.96
C ARG A 374 27.57 12.50 4.05
N GLY A 375 27.39 11.97 5.26
CA GLY A 375 26.66 12.63 6.34
C GLY A 375 25.15 12.78 6.06
N LEU A 376 24.60 11.93 5.19
CA LEU A 376 23.18 11.92 4.79
C LEU A 376 22.36 10.85 5.51
N ALA A 377 23.00 10.05 6.37
CA ALA A 377 22.36 9.00 7.15
C ALA A 377 22.56 9.19 8.66
N LYS A 378 21.57 8.74 9.43
CA LYS A 378 21.72 8.54 10.88
C LYS A 378 22.43 7.20 11.14
N PRO A 379 23.14 7.03 12.29
CA PRO A 379 23.80 5.78 12.62
C PRO A 379 22.90 4.54 12.53
N ALA A 380 21.62 4.68 12.90
CA ALA A 380 20.62 3.60 12.80
C ALA A 380 20.52 2.95 11.42
N LEU A 381 20.91 3.64 10.33
CA LEU A 381 20.91 3.03 8.99
C LEU A 381 21.93 1.89 8.87
N LEU A 382 23.14 2.06 9.40
CA LEU A 382 24.20 1.05 9.28
C LEU A 382 23.88 -0.21 10.11
N ALA A 383 23.19 -0.05 11.25
CA ALA A 383 22.70 -1.15 12.08
C ALA A 383 21.87 -2.17 11.29
N THR A 384 21.07 -1.68 10.32
CA THR A 384 20.20 -2.53 9.51
C THR A 384 20.95 -3.51 8.63
N TYR A 385 22.25 -3.32 8.37
CA TYR A 385 23.05 -4.30 7.62
C TYR A 385 23.07 -5.65 8.33
N GLU A 386 23.39 -5.66 9.63
CA GLU A 386 23.42 -6.89 10.40
C GLU A 386 22.00 -7.47 10.56
N GLU A 387 21.01 -6.64 10.92
CA GLU A 387 19.61 -7.05 11.08
C GLU A 387 19.07 -7.79 9.84
N GLU A 388 19.40 -7.28 8.66
CA GLU A 388 18.93 -7.82 7.38
C GLU A 388 19.74 -9.03 6.94
N ARG A 389 21.07 -8.92 6.92
CA ARG A 389 21.94 -9.92 6.28
C ARG A 389 22.23 -11.11 7.16
N LYS A 390 22.29 -10.93 8.48
CA LYS A 390 22.47 -12.05 9.42
C LYS A 390 21.28 -13.02 9.37
N LYS A 391 20.04 -12.50 9.26
CA LYS A 391 18.85 -13.33 9.06
C LYS A 391 18.99 -14.19 7.80
N ILE A 392 19.34 -13.59 6.66
CA ILE A 392 19.52 -14.33 5.40
C ILE A 392 20.63 -15.38 5.50
N ALA A 393 21.71 -15.09 6.21
CA ALA A 393 22.77 -16.05 6.45
C ALA A 393 22.30 -17.25 7.31
N HIS A 394 21.45 -17.01 8.33
CA HIS A 394 20.82 -18.07 9.10
C HIS A 394 19.83 -18.89 8.27
N ASP A 395 18.95 -18.24 7.50
CA ASP A 395 18.00 -18.90 6.60
C ASP A 395 18.76 -19.79 5.59
N LEU A 396 19.89 -19.30 5.08
CA LEU A 396 20.77 -20.04 4.18
C LEU A 396 21.37 -21.29 4.82
N ILE A 397 21.88 -21.18 6.05
CA ILE A 397 22.45 -22.35 6.75
C ILE A 397 21.37 -23.39 7.05
N ASN A 398 20.19 -22.97 7.50
CA ASN A 398 19.08 -23.88 7.79
C ASN A 398 18.67 -24.64 6.53
N PHE A 399 18.50 -23.92 5.42
CA PHE A 399 18.22 -24.52 4.12
C PHE A 399 19.36 -25.46 3.67
N ASP A 400 20.62 -25.04 3.75
CA ASP A 400 21.77 -25.85 3.32
C ASP A 400 21.90 -27.14 4.15
N TYR A 401 21.60 -27.09 5.46
CA TYR A 401 21.57 -28.25 6.33
C TYR A 401 20.52 -29.28 5.91
N GLU A 402 19.27 -28.85 5.71
CA GLU A 402 18.19 -29.74 5.24
C GLU A 402 18.48 -30.30 3.85
N HIS A 403 18.91 -29.44 2.92
CA HIS A 403 19.21 -29.80 1.55
C HIS A 403 20.39 -30.77 1.46
N ALA A 404 21.45 -30.55 2.24
CA ALA A 404 22.61 -31.44 2.29
C ALA A 404 22.24 -32.84 2.79
N ASN A 405 21.37 -32.94 3.81
CA ASN A 405 20.90 -34.20 4.38
C ASN A 405 20.02 -34.99 3.40
N GLN A 406 19.14 -34.31 2.66
CA GLN A 406 18.28 -34.98 1.68
C GLN A 406 19.05 -35.51 0.47
N ILE A 407 20.05 -34.76 -0.02
CA ILE A 407 20.97 -35.27 -1.05
C ILE A 407 21.68 -36.54 -0.56
N ALA A 408 22.12 -36.56 0.70
CA ALA A 408 22.80 -37.72 1.27
C ALA A 408 21.88 -38.94 1.48
N GLY A 409 20.57 -38.74 1.63
CA GLY A 409 19.56 -39.80 1.78
C GLY A 409 19.01 -40.36 0.46
N GLY A 410 19.27 -39.70 -0.68
CA GLY A 410 18.93 -40.20 -2.02
C GLY A 410 17.43 -40.23 -2.38
N ASP A 411 16.54 -39.69 -1.55
CA ASP A 411 15.10 -39.64 -1.82
C ASP A 411 14.78 -38.55 -2.86
N SER A 412 14.50 -38.98 -4.09
CA SER A 412 14.23 -38.08 -5.22
C SER A 412 12.94 -37.26 -5.05
N LYS A 413 11.92 -37.78 -4.36
CA LYS A 413 10.67 -37.05 -4.13
C LYS A 413 10.86 -35.98 -3.06
N ALA A 414 11.52 -36.34 -1.96
CA ALA A 414 11.83 -35.37 -0.91
C ALA A 414 12.77 -34.26 -1.43
N LEU A 415 13.75 -34.60 -2.26
CA LEU A 415 14.67 -33.64 -2.86
C LEU A 415 13.95 -32.68 -3.83
N ALA A 416 13.06 -33.20 -4.67
CA ALA A 416 12.24 -32.38 -5.57
C ALA A 416 11.29 -31.46 -4.78
N GLU A 417 10.66 -31.96 -3.72
CA GLU A 417 9.74 -31.17 -2.88
C GLU A 417 10.46 -30.07 -2.09
N ASN A 418 11.62 -30.38 -1.50
CA ASN A 418 12.46 -29.38 -0.85
C ASN A 418 12.90 -28.30 -1.85
N PHE A 419 13.32 -28.72 -3.05
CA PHE A 419 13.70 -27.78 -4.09
C PHE A 419 12.52 -26.87 -4.50
N ARG A 420 11.31 -27.42 -4.70
CA ARG A 420 10.10 -26.61 -4.96
C ARG A 420 9.77 -25.65 -3.82
N THR A 421 9.88 -26.11 -2.57
CA THR A 421 9.60 -25.32 -1.36
C THR A 421 10.57 -24.15 -1.24
N ASN A 422 11.85 -24.37 -1.57
CA ASN A 422 12.92 -23.40 -1.35
C ASN A 422 13.35 -22.64 -2.62
N VAL A 423 12.75 -22.90 -3.79
CA VAL A 423 13.18 -22.30 -5.06
C VAL A 423 13.17 -20.77 -5.04
N ARG A 424 12.21 -20.16 -4.33
CA ARG A 424 12.16 -18.70 -4.15
C ARG A 424 13.42 -18.22 -3.43
N PHE A 425 13.81 -18.87 -2.35
CA PHE A 425 15.04 -18.55 -1.62
C PHE A 425 16.30 -18.81 -2.47
N ILE A 426 16.41 -20.00 -3.09
CA ILE A 426 17.57 -20.40 -3.91
C ILE A 426 17.82 -19.41 -5.06
N SER A 427 16.77 -18.95 -5.73
CA SER A 427 16.88 -17.96 -6.81
C SER A 427 17.38 -16.58 -6.36
N GLY A 428 17.37 -16.33 -5.04
CA GLY A 428 17.60 -15.02 -4.43
C GLY A 428 16.41 -14.06 -4.52
N ALA A 429 15.34 -14.41 -5.24
CA ALA A 429 14.15 -13.57 -5.36
C ALA A 429 13.29 -13.58 -4.09
N GLY A 430 13.35 -14.64 -3.29
CA GLY A 430 12.60 -14.85 -2.05
C GLY A 430 13.24 -14.26 -0.78
N VAL A 431 14.07 -13.22 -0.91
CA VAL A 431 14.59 -12.49 0.26
C VAL A 431 13.46 -11.73 0.92
N ASP A 432 13.33 -11.88 2.23
CA ASP A 432 12.33 -11.22 3.07
C ASP A 432 12.97 -10.74 4.38
N TYR A 433 13.08 -9.42 4.52
CA TYR A 433 13.59 -8.75 5.71
C TYR A 433 12.46 -8.39 6.68
N ALA A 434 12.74 -8.56 7.98
CA ALA A 434 11.84 -8.10 9.02
C ALA A 434 11.66 -6.57 8.99
N PRO A 435 10.54 -6.05 9.53
CA PRO A 435 10.36 -4.62 9.69
C PRO A 435 11.47 -3.98 10.52
N ASN A 436 12.00 -2.87 10.03
CA ASN A 436 13.04 -2.08 10.68
C ASN A 436 12.91 -0.60 10.26
N VAL A 437 13.91 0.23 10.55
CA VAL A 437 13.87 1.67 10.23
C VAL A 437 13.81 2.00 8.73
N VAL A 438 14.11 1.04 7.84
CA VAL A 438 14.03 1.20 6.38
C VAL A 438 13.00 0.26 5.71
N ASN A 439 12.46 -0.72 6.43
CA ASN A 439 11.39 -1.62 5.96
C ASN A 439 10.15 -1.41 6.83
N CYS A 440 9.22 -0.56 6.37
CA CYS A 440 8.01 -0.24 7.12
C CYS A 440 6.96 -1.36 6.96
N SER A 441 6.27 -1.73 8.05
CA SER A 441 5.12 -2.63 7.97
C SER A 441 4.02 -2.04 7.07
N ARG A 442 3.32 -2.93 6.35
CA ARG A 442 2.17 -2.56 5.52
C ARG A 442 1.06 -1.98 6.42
N ALA A 443 0.43 -0.89 6.00
CA ALA A 443 -0.74 -0.36 6.70
C ALA A 443 -1.91 -1.36 6.62
N ALA A 444 -2.67 -1.48 7.71
CA ALA A 444 -3.87 -2.33 7.73
C ALA A 444 -4.89 -1.86 6.67
N GLY A 445 -5.30 -2.73 5.76
CA GLY A 445 -6.26 -2.44 4.69
C GLY A 445 -5.66 -2.05 3.33
N ALA A 446 -4.33 -1.98 3.17
CA ALA A 446 -3.72 -1.75 1.85
C ALA A 446 -3.96 -2.96 0.91
N GLN A 447 -4.31 -2.71 -0.35
CA GLN A 447 -4.58 -3.71 -1.39
C GLN A 447 -3.46 -4.76 -1.55
N GLN A 448 -3.77 -5.94 -2.12
CA GLN A 448 -3.01 -7.20 -2.04
C GLN A 448 -1.88 -7.41 -3.08
N GLY A 449 -1.34 -6.36 -3.71
CA GLY A 449 -0.27 -6.51 -4.71
C GLY A 449 1.01 -7.19 -4.20
N GLY A 450 1.81 -7.70 -5.15
CA GLY A 450 3.01 -8.49 -4.90
C GLY A 450 4.24 -7.70 -4.41
N ALA A 451 4.21 -6.37 -4.45
CA ALA A 451 5.26 -5.56 -3.84
C ALA A 451 5.07 -5.53 -2.31
N VAL A 452 6.12 -5.90 -1.57
CA VAL A 452 6.10 -5.98 -0.11
C VAL A 452 7.35 -5.27 0.43
N PRO A 453 7.21 -4.36 1.43
CA PRO A 453 8.35 -3.77 2.09
C PRO A 453 9.30 -4.81 2.67
N GLY A 454 10.61 -4.66 2.42
CA GLY A 454 11.64 -5.63 2.85
C GLY A 454 11.81 -6.85 1.93
N CYS A 455 11.02 -6.97 0.86
CA CYS A 455 11.15 -8.01 -0.17
C CYS A 455 11.71 -7.44 -1.48
N ASN A 456 12.12 -8.31 -2.40
CA ASN A 456 12.40 -7.89 -3.78
C ASN A 456 11.12 -7.45 -4.50
N LEU A 457 11.22 -6.46 -5.40
CA LEU A 457 10.14 -6.16 -6.33
C LEU A 457 9.92 -7.33 -7.30
N PRO A 458 8.67 -7.77 -7.52
CA PRO A 458 8.37 -8.65 -8.64
C PRO A 458 8.78 -8.00 -9.97
N PRO A 459 9.35 -8.73 -10.94
CA PRO A 459 9.60 -8.19 -12.26
C PRO A 459 8.33 -7.60 -12.88
N ALA A 460 8.42 -6.41 -13.47
CA ALA A 460 7.29 -5.79 -14.15
C ALA A 460 7.75 -5.05 -15.42
N LYS A 461 6.88 -4.98 -16.43
CA LYS A 461 7.12 -4.21 -17.65
C LYS A 461 6.31 -2.92 -17.68
N LEU A 462 6.92 -1.89 -18.24
CA LEU A 462 6.33 -0.58 -18.48
C LEU A 462 6.83 -0.06 -19.83
N THR A 463 6.10 0.84 -20.46
CA THR A 463 6.61 1.61 -21.61
C THR A 463 7.13 2.95 -21.12
N ARG A 464 8.40 3.27 -21.40
CA ARG A 464 8.93 4.60 -21.10
C ARG A 464 8.31 5.63 -22.04
N TYR A 465 7.72 6.68 -21.48
CA TYR A 465 6.89 7.63 -22.23
C TYR A 465 7.65 8.29 -23.39
N ILE A 466 8.89 8.73 -23.15
CA ILE A 466 9.64 9.61 -24.06
C ILE A 466 10.05 8.95 -25.38
N ASP A 467 10.30 7.63 -25.37
CA ASP A 467 10.85 6.87 -26.50
C ASP A 467 10.01 5.62 -26.85
N ALA A 468 8.90 5.40 -26.14
CA ALA A 468 8.03 4.23 -26.28
C ALA A 468 8.74 2.89 -26.07
N ASN A 469 9.88 2.88 -25.36
CA ASN A 469 10.67 1.67 -25.14
C ASN A 469 10.06 0.81 -24.02
N PRO A 470 9.74 -0.47 -24.25
CA PRO A 470 9.35 -1.40 -23.20
C PRO A 470 10.55 -1.71 -22.28
N VAL A 471 10.45 -1.33 -21.01
CA VAL A 471 11.52 -1.46 -20.02
C VAL A 471 11.09 -2.33 -18.85
N SER A 472 12.06 -2.99 -18.22
CA SER A 472 11.84 -3.66 -16.93
C SER A 472 11.84 -2.60 -15.82
N ALA A 473 10.69 -2.34 -15.21
CA ALA A 473 10.47 -1.23 -14.28
C ALA A 473 11.45 -1.22 -13.11
N GLN A 474 11.76 -2.40 -12.57
CA GLN A 474 12.70 -2.59 -11.46
C GLN A 474 14.18 -2.36 -11.85
N LEU A 475 14.50 -2.34 -13.15
CA LEU A 475 15.87 -2.21 -13.67
C LEU A 475 16.12 -0.88 -14.38
N ASP A 476 15.07 -0.16 -14.79
CA ASP A 476 15.22 0.96 -15.71
C ASP A 476 15.98 2.15 -15.11
N ILE A 477 15.71 2.45 -13.84
CA ILE A 477 16.47 3.45 -13.08
C ILE A 477 17.75 2.79 -12.54
N PRO A 478 18.94 3.13 -13.08
CA PRO A 478 20.19 2.48 -12.70
C PRO A 478 20.51 2.71 -11.21
N MET A 479 21.39 1.88 -10.66
CA MET A 479 21.86 2.04 -9.29
C MET A 479 22.81 3.24 -9.16
N LEU A 480 22.29 4.37 -8.67
CA LEU A 480 23.04 5.61 -8.45
C LEU A 480 23.12 6.03 -6.98
N GLY A 481 22.74 5.13 -6.06
CA GLY A 481 22.73 5.36 -4.62
C GLY A 481 21.51 6.16 -4.14
N GLN A 482 20.47 6.26 -4.97
CA GLN A 482 19.26 7.05 -4.74
C GLN A 482 18.10 6.18 -4.28
N PHE A 483 17.23 6.74 -3.43
CA PHE A 483 15.88 6.21 -3.27
C PHE A 483 15.06 6.50 -4.53
N ARG A 484 14.14 5.60 -4.88
CA ARG A 484 13.14 5.84 -5.92
C ARG A 484 11.78 6.02 -5.30
N VAL A 485 11.01 6.99 -5.78
CA VAL A 485 9.62 7.22 -5.38
C VAL A 485 8.76 7.02 -6.61
N PHE A 486 8.13 5.86 -6.70
CA PHE A 486 7.16 5.54 -7.74
C PHE A 486 5.79 6.07 -7.33
N ILE A 487 5.19 6.89 -8.18
CA ILE A 487 3.88 7.49 -8.04
C ILE A 487 2.98 6.83 -9.09
N PHE A 488 1.93 6.19 -8.65
CA PHE A 488 0.98 5.45 -9.48
C PHE A 488 -0.30 6.24 -9.58
N VAL A 489 -0.69 6.57 -10.80
CA VAL A 489 -1.88 7.38 -11.10
C VAL A 489 -2.66 6.68 -12.20
N PRO A 490 -3.86 6.15 -11.93
CA PRO A 490 -4.65 5.43 -12.93
C PRO A 490 -5.02 6.35 -14.10
N ASP A 491 -5.54 7.54 -13.79
CA ASP A 491 -5.84 8.56 -14.78
C ASP A 491 -5.20 9.92 -14.43
N ILE A 492 -4.28 10.37 -15.28
CA ILE A 492 -3.53 11.61 -15.08
C ILE A 492 -4.31 12.87 -15.43
N VAL A 493 -5.36 12.76 -16.25
CA VAL A 493 -6.25 13.89 -16.56
C VAL A 493 -7.42 13.99 -15.57
N GLY A 494 -7.62 12.97 -14.75
CA GLY A 494 -8.56 12.95 -13.63
C GLY A 494 -8.33 14.10 -12.64
N ALA A 495 -9.43 14.66 -12.14
CA ALA A 495 -9.40 15.86 -11.30
C ALA A 495 -8.69 15.63 -9.95
N ASP A 496 -8.95 14.49 -9.31
CA ASP A 496 -8.39 14.14 -8.00
C ASP A 496 -6.90 13.80 -8.11
N GLU A 497 -6.51 13.04 -9.12
CA GLU A 497 -5.14 12.66 -9.41
C GLU A 497 -4.30 13.88 -9.84
N THR A 498 -4.84 14.75 -10.70
CA THR A 498 -4.21 16.02 -11.06
C THR A 498 -3.98 16.90 -9.83
N ALA A 499 -5.00 17.02 -8.97
CA ALA A 499 -4.88 17.79 -7.73
C ALA A 499 -3.81 17.20 -6.80
N PHE A 500 -3.78 15.87 -6.66
CA PHE A 500 -2.76 15.16 -5.90
C PHE A 500 -1.35 15.41 -6.45
N LEU A 501 -1.13 15.26 -7.76
CA LEU A 501 0.17 15.46 -8.39
C LEU A 501 0.68 16.91 -8.21
N ARG A 502 -0.21 17.90 -8.34
CA ARG A 502 0.12 19.31 -8.10
C ARG A 502 0.49 19.56 -6.64
N MET A 503 -0.32 19.06 -5.71
CA MET A 503 -0.07 19.18 -4.27
C MET A 503 1.24 18.49 -3.86
N LEU A 504 1.48 17.28 -4.36
CA LEU A 504 2.71 16.53 -4.11
C LEU A 504 3.91 17.32 -4.62
N SER A 505 3.85 17.81 -5.87
CA SER A 505 4.92 18.60 -6.46
C SER A 505 5.18 19.89 -5.68
N SER A 506 4.16 20.65 -5.30
CA SER A 506 4.33 21.89 -4.55
C SER A 506 4.93 21.63 -3.16
N THR A 507 4.45 20.59 -2.47
CA THR A 507 4.88 20.24 -1.12
C THR A 507 6.31 19.72 -1.09
N VAL A 508 6.67 18.83 -2.03
CA VAL A 508 8.03 18.26 -2.11
C VAL A 508 9.06 19.31 -2.51
N MET A 509 8.68 20.24 -3.40
CA MET A 509 9.59 21.29 -3.90
C MET A 509 9.62 22.53 -3.02
N GLU A 510 8.81 22.60 -1.96
CA GLU A 510 8.88 23.69 -0.99
C GLU A 510 10.26 23.68 -0.31
N PRO A 511 10.98 24.82 -0.26
CA PRO A 511 12.35 24.86 0.29
C PRO A 511 12.48 24.33 1.72
N ALA A 512 11.44 24.48 2.53
CA ALA A 512 11.40 24.03 3.93
C ALA A 512 11.11 22.52 4.06
N SER A 513 10.63 21.86 3.01
CA SER A 513 10.29 20.44 3.04
C SER A 513 11.53 19.58 3.36
N LEU A 514 11.28 18.41 3.97
CA LEU A 514 12.36 17.47 4.29
C LEU A 514 13.13 17.03 3.02
N VAL A 515 12.42 16.74 1.93
CA VAL A 515 13.03 16.28 0.68
C VAL A 515 13.89 17.38 0.06
N SER A 516 13.43 18.63 0.04
CA SER A 516 14.23 19.74 -0.50
C SER A 516 15.49 19.99 0.32
N ARG A 517 15.40 19.99 1.66
CA ARG A 517 16.57 20.14 2.53
C ARG A 517 17.58 19.01 2.37
N LEU A 518 17.11 17.77 2.28
CA LEU A 518 17.98 16.61 2.04
C LEU A 518 18.60 16.64 0.64
N SER A 519 17.85 17.07 -0.37
CA SER A 519 18.35 17.19 -1.74
C SER A 519 19.42 18.28 -1.86
N GLU A 520 19.27 19.39 -1.14
CA GLU A 520 20.30 20.44 -1.04
C GLU A 520 21.58 19.91 -0.36
N ALA A 521 21.43 19.20 0.76
CA ALA A 521 22.57 18.58 1.44
C ALA A 521 23.28 17.55 0.55
N ALA A 522 22.52 16.72 -0.16
CA ALA A 522 23.05 15.76 -1.11
C ALA A 522 23.78 16.47 -2.27
N ARG A 523 23.20 17.53 -2.84
CA ARG A 523 23.84 18.29 -3.92
C ARG A 523 25.20 18.86 -3.50
N ARG A 524 25.31 19.42 -2.30
CA ARG A 524 26.60 19.90 -1.75
C ARG A 524 27.60 18.75 -1.61
N SER A 525 27.17 17.62 -1.03
CA SER A 525 28.00 16.45 -0.86
C SER A 525 28.50 15.86 -2.20
N TYR A 526 27.64 15.80 -3.23
CA TYR A 526 28.02 15.30 -4.56
C TYR A 526 28.83 16.33 -5.36
N ALA A 527 28.72 17.63 -5.07
CA ALA A 527 29.62 18.63 -5.63
C ALA A 527 31.05 18.51 -5.05
N GLU A 528 31.17 18.20 -3.75
CA GLU A 528 32.46 17.95 -3.10
C GLU A 528 33.07 16.60 -3.52
N LYS A 529 32.24 15.56 -3.63
CA LYS A 529 32.62 14.19 -3.98
C LYS A 529 31.76 13.69 -5.15
N PRO A 530 32.06 14.08 -6.40
CA PRO A 530 31.29 13.65 -7.56
C PRO A 530 31.44 12.15 -7.82
N ARG A 531 30.46 11.57 -8.52
CA ARG A 531 30.50 10.17 -8.97
C ARG A 531 31.74 9.94 -9.84
N LEU A 532 32.41 8.80 -9.66
CA LEU A 532 33.53 8.43 -10.53
C LEU A 532 32.97 7.86 -11.82
N LEU A 533 33.16 8.56 -12.92
CA LEU A 533 32.61 8.18 -14.23
C LEU A 533 33.51 7.18 -14.94
N ALA A 534 32.89 6.22 -15.62
CA ALA A 534 33.52 5.38 -16.63
C ALA A 534 33.27 5.98 -18.03
N PRO A 535 34.09 5.68 -19.05
CA PRO A 535 33.87 6.17 -20.42
C PRO A 535 32.48 5.86 -20.97
N GLU A 536 31.89 4.73 -20.58
CA GLU A 536 30.57 4.30 -21.03
C GLU A 536 29.43 5.13 -20.44
N ASP A 537 29.64 5.79 -19.30
CA ASP A 537 28.63 6.64 -18.67
C ASP A 537 28.24 7.83 -19.57
N ALA A 538 29.10 8.22 -20.52
CA ALA A 538 28.78 9.21 -21.55
C ALA A 538 27.65 8.79 -22.50
N PHE A 539 27.38 7.48 -22.62
CA PHE A 539 26.28 6.93 -23.41
C PHE A 539 25.04 6.65 -22.55
N TYR A 540 25.24 6.23 -21.30
CA TYR A 540 24.14 5.97 -20.37
C TYR A 540 23.49 7.25 -19.83
N CYS A 541 24.28 8.32 -19.67
CA CYS A 541 23.90 9.62 -19.11
C CYS A 541 23.15 9.51 -17.77
N PRO A 542 23.81 9.11 -16.66
CA PRO A 542 23.19 8.97 -15.34
C PRO A 542 22.41 10.21 -14.87
N GLU A 543 22.78 11.40 -15.35
CA GLU A 543 22.16 12.69 -15.03
C GLU A 543 20.67 12.74 -15.40
N ARG A 544 20.23 11.88 -16.33
CA ARG A 544 18.81 11.68 -16.67
C ARG A 544 17.94 11.35 -15.45
N TYR A 545 18.53 10.77 -14.40
CA TYR A 545 17.83 10.29 -13.20
C TYR A 545 18.13 11.11 -11.94
N THR A 546 18.93 12.18 -12.04
CA THR A 546 19.34 13.04 -10.92
C THR A 546 18.86 14.49 -11.06
N GLY A 547 18.04 14.80 -12.08
CA GLY A 547 17.61 16.17 -12.40
C GLY A 547 16.88 16.93 -11.28
N ILE A 548 16.20 16.21 -10.37
CA ILE A 548 15.55 16.80 -9.19
C ILE A 548 16.47 16.73 -7.96
N SER A 549 17.12 15.60 -7.73
CA SER A 549 17.90 15.32 -6.52
C SER A 549 18.90 14.19 -6.76
N ASP A 550 20.10 14.32 -6.21
CA ASP A 550 21.09 13.24 -6.16
C ASP A 550 20.78 12.14 -5.15
N LEU A 551 19.72 12.31 -4.33
CA LEU A 551 19.31 11.37 -3.30
C LEU A 551 17.99 10.66 -3.61
N VAL A 552 17.09 11.31 -4.35
CA VAL A 552 15.74 10.80 -4.64
C VAL A 552 15.39 10.98 -6.11
N THR A 553 15.01 9.88 -6.77
CA THR A 553 14.45 9.90 -8.12
C THR A 553 12.94 9.71 -8.03
N PHE A 554 12.16 10.66 -8.58
CA PHE A 554 10.72 10.54 -8.69
C PHE A 554 10.35 9.91 -10.03
N ALA A 555 9.42 8.96 -10.01
CA ALA A 555 8.95 8.26 -11.18
C ALA A 555 7.43 8.23 -11.18
N LEU A 556 6.82 8.46 -12.34
CA LEU A 556 5.38 8.40 -12.56
C LEU A 556 5.06 7.16 -13.38
N ILE A 557 4.09 6.38 -12.92
CA ILE A 557 3.51 5.23 -13.62
C ILE A 557 2.03 5.52 -13.78
N THR A 558 1.53 5.50 -15.02
CA THR A 558 0.12 5.78 -15.30
C THR A 558 -0.49 4.84 -16.31
N MET A 559 -1.80 4.59 -16.17
CA MET A 559 -2.59 3.81 -17.13
C MET A 559 -3.28 4.71 -18.17
N SER A 560 -3.10 6.04 -18.11
CA SER A 560 -3.63 6.97 -19.11
C SER A 560 -3.05 6.73 -20.49
N ASP A 561 -3.89 6.87 -21.51
CA ASP A 561 -3.44 6.90 -22.90
C ASP A 561 -2.45 8.07 -23.11
N LYS A 562 -1.34 7.77 -23.78
CA LYS A 562 -0.27 8.72 -24.10
C LYS A 562 -0.79 9.99 -24.78
N ASN A 563 -1.83 9.88 -25.62
CA ASN A 563 -2.38 10.98 -26.42
C ASN A 563 -3.13 12.01 -25.58
N LEU A 564 -3.44 11.72 -24.31
CA LEU A 564 -4.24 12.58 -23.44
C LEU A 564 -3.42 13.66 -22.72
N PHE A 565 -2.10 13.49 -22.63
CA PHE A 565 -1.25 14.42 -21.88
C PHE A 565 0.17 14.47 -22.43
N GLU A 566 0.84 15.60 -22.19
CA GLU A 566 2.25 15.81 -22.52
C GLU A 566 3.09 15.99 -21.25
N ILE A 567 4.35 15.58 -21.27
CA ILE A 567 5.26 15.74 -20.12
C ILE A 567 5.32 17.21 -19.65
N SER A 568 5.28 18.17 -20.57
CA SER A 568 5.31 19.60 -20.24
C SER A 568 4.10 20.09 -19.43
N GLN A 569 2.99 19.35 -19.44
CA GLN A 569 1.79 19.65 -18.67
C GLN A 569 1.87 19.10 -17.24
N LEU A 570 2.81 18.18 -16.96
CA LEU A 570 3.01 17.63 -15.64
C LEU A 570 3.61 18.66 -14.67
N PRO A 571 3.29 18.57 -13.37
CA PRO A 571 3.91 19.43 -12.36
C PRO A 571 5.44 19.36 -12.39
N PRO A 572 6.15 20.44 -11.97
CA PRO A 572 7.60 20.55 -12.10
C PRO A 572 8.43 19.40 -11.51
N LEU A 573 7.91 18.71 -10.50
CA LEU A 573 8.56 17.53 -9.92
C LEU A 573 8.74 16.40 -10.96
N LEU A 574 7.77 16.24 -11.85
CA LEU A 574 7.70 15.17 -12.85
C LEU A 574 8.15 15.64 -14.23
N SER A 575 7.77 16.85 -14.66
CA SER A 575 8.15 17.37 -15.98
C SER A 575 9.67 17.61 -16.13
N LYS A 576 10.40 17.79 -15.02
CA LYS A 576 11.87 17.86 -15.00
C LYS A 576 12.56 16.49 -14.99
N SER A 577 11.81 15.39 -14.89
CA SER A 577 12.32 14.01 -14.90
C SER A 577 11.67 13.20 -16.03
N PRO A 578 11.82 13.61 -17.31
CA PRO A 578 11.08 13.02 -18.42
C PRO A 578 11.41 11.54 -18.68
N TRP A 579 12.59 11.07 -18.25
CA TRP A 579 13.04 9.68 -18.40
C TRP A 579 12.39 8.72 -17.41
N THR A 580 11.67 9.23 -16.41
CA THR A 580 11.02 8.44 -15.37
C THR A 580 9.49 8.59 -15.39
N VAL A 581 8.94 8.96 -16.55
CA VAL A 581 7.51 8.89 -16.84
C VAL A 581 7.25 7.62 -17.64
N TYR A 582 6.34 6.79 -17.15
CA TYR A 582 6.06 5.47 -17.68
C TYR A 582 4.55 5.28 -17.89
N LEU A 583 4.21 4.55 -18.95
CA LEU A 583 2.89 4.05 -19.23
C LEU A 583 2.81 2.59 -18.81
N ASP A 584 1.72 2.23 -18.16
CA ASP A 584 1.43 0.87 -17.70
C ASP A 584 0.57 0.12 -18.71
N ASP A 585 1.11 0.00 -19.93
CA ASP A 585 0.46 -0.58 -21.11
C ASP A 585 1.26 -1.77 -21.70
N ALA A 586 2.34 -2.19 -21.03
CA ALA A 586 3.29 -3.18 -21.52
C ALA A 586 3.06 -4.62 -20.98
N ALA A 587 1.83 -4.94 -20.58
CA ALA A 587 1.49 -6.22 -19.96
C ALA A 587 1.85 -7.43 -20.84
N GLU A 588 1.78 -7.29 -22.18
CA GLU A 588 2.12 -8.35 -23.13
C GLU A 588 3.60 -8.78 -23.08
N PHE A 589 4.49 -7.92 -22.58
CA PHE A 589 5.91 -8.23 -22.39
C PHE A 589 6.24 -8.72 -20.98
N ASP A 590 5.28 -8.66 -20.06
CA ASP A 590 5.45 -9.04 -18.66
C ASP A 590 5.49 -10.56 -18.49
N THR A 591 6.27 -11.03 -17.51
CA THR A 591 6.45 -12.46 -17.22
C THR A 591 5.16 -13.18 -16.80
N ARG A 592 4.12 -12.43 -16.41
CA ARG A 592 2.80 -12.94 -16.02
C ARG A 592 1.65 -12.35 -16.84
N GLY A 593 1.93 -11.56 -17.87
CA GLY A 593 0.88 -10.91 -18.66
C GLY A 593 0.08 -9.86 -17.87
N MET A 594 0.67 -9.27 -16.82
CA MET A 594 -0.02 -8.32 -15.93
C MET A 594 0.57 -6.91 -16.05
N GLY A 595 -0.28 -5.89 -15.91
CA GLY A 595 0.16 -4.51 -15.72
C GLY A 595 0.98 -4.36 -14.42
N CYS A 596 1.93 -3.44 -14.41
CA CYS A 596 2.82 -3.16 -13.30
C CYS A 596 2.04 -2.73 -12.04
N THR A 597 1.05 -1.86 -12.19
CA THR A 597 0.20 -1.35 -11.10
C THR A 597 -0.59 -2.49 -10.45
N ASP A 598 -1.17 -3.38 -11.27
CA ASP A 598 -1.86 -4.58 -10.79
C ASP A 598 -0.89 -5.52 -10.06
N LYS A 599 0.27 -5.77 -10.67
CA LYS A 599 1.26 -6.71 -10.15
C LYS A 599 1.88 -6.24 -8.84
N TRP A 600 2.16 -4.95 -8.71
CA TRP A 600 2.83 -4.38 -7.53
C TRP A 600 1.85 -3.95 -6.45
N LEU A 601 0.74 -3.28 -6.79
CA LEU A 601 -0.20 -2.71 -5.82
C LEU A 601 -1.49 -3.51 -5.65
N GLY A 602 -1.86 -4.35 -6.62
CA GLY A 602 -3.15 -5.04 -6.66
C GLY A 602 -4.20 -4.32 -7.49
N GLY A 603 -3.79 -3.25 -8.19
CA GLY A 603 -4.64 -2.37 -8.99
C GLY A 603 -4.89 -1.03 -8.30
N LEU A 604 -5.35 -0.06 -9.09
CA LEU A 604 -5.84 1.23 -8.60
C LEU A 604 -7.12 1.59 -9.34
N ARG A 605 -8.09 2.16 -8.62
CA ARG A 605 -9.34 2.67 -9.18
C ARG A 605 -9.20 4.15 -9.48
N SER A 606 -10.05 4.71 -10.36
CA SER A 606 -10.14 6.17 -10.53
C SER A 606 -10.35 6.88 -9.17
N GLY A 607 -9.60 7.95 -8.94
CA GLY A 607 -9.50 8.67 -7.67
C GLY A 607 -8.52 8.05 -6.65
N GLU A 608 -8.00 6.84 -6.88
CA GLU A 608 -6.92 6.26 -6.08
C GLU A 608 -5.54 6.61 -6.64
N VAL A 609 -4.60 6.93 -5.76
CA VAL A 609 -3.19 7.14 -6.10
C VAL A 609 -2.31 6.25 -5.23
N GLY A 610 -1.29 5.65 -5.84
CA GLY A 610 -0.28 4.87 -5.14
C GLY A 610 1.03 5.64 -5.00
N VAL A 611 1.71 5.50 -3.86
CA VAL A 611 3.09 5.95 -3.68
C VAL A 611 3.90 4.83 -3.06
N MET A 612 4.98 4.44 -3.75
CA MET A 612 5.93 3.44 -3.28
C MET A 612 7.33 4.03 -3.21
N ILE A 613 7.94 3.96 -2.03
CA ILE A 613 9.34 4.30 -1.80
C ILE A 613 10.15 3.02 -1.93
N VAL A 614 11.16 3.04 -2.78
CA VAL A 614 12.09 1.94 -3.05
C VAL A 614 13.51 2.38 -2.67
N ARG A 615 14.20 1.51 -1.96
CA ARG A 615 15.58 1.71 -1.50
C ARG A 615 16.56 1.75 -2.66
N PRO A 616 17.79 2.26 -2.46
CA PRO A 616 18.84 2.18 -3.47
C PRO A 616 19.10 0.75 -3.95
N ASP A 617 19.06 -0.25 -3.06
CA ASP A 617 19.25 -1.65 -3.41
C ASP A 617 18.06 -2.33 -4.14
N GLY A 618 16.99 -1.58 -4.44
CA GLY A 618 15.89 -2.01 -5.30
C GLY A 618 14.70 -2.65 -4.55
N MET A 619 14.73 -2.66 -3.22
CA MET A 619 13.63 -3.20 -2.39
C MET A 619 12.63 -2.12 -1.96
N PRO A 620 11.31 -2.39 -1.93
CA PRO A 620 10.35 -1.46 -1.37
C PRO A 620 10.64 -1.22 0.13
N ALA A 621 10.60 0.04 0.53
CA ALA A 621 10.70 0.47 1.93
C ALA A 621 9.31 0.76 2.51
N LYS A 622 8.43 1.37 1.72
CA LYS A 622 7.09 1.77 2.14
C LYS A 622 6.17 1.87 0.94
N ILE A 623 4.92 1.44 1.12
CA ILE A 623 3.86 1.54 0.13
C ILE A 623 2.67 2.24 0.80
N SER A 624 2.02 3.16 0.09
CA SER A 624 0.83 3.86 0.53
C SER A 624 -0.10 4.05 -0.65
N VAL A 625 -1.36 3.67 -0.52
CA VAL A 625 -2.40 3.90 -1.52
C VAL A 625 -3.42 4.83 -0.88
N SER A 626 -3.86 5.87 -1.59
CA SER A 626 -4.92 6.73 -1.07
C SER A 626 -6.17 5.87 -0.87
N PRO A 627 -6.93 6.09 0.21
CA PRO A 627 -8.13 5.32 0.43
C PRO A 627 -9.13 5.70 -0.68
N GLY A 628 -9.22 4.85 -1.71
CA GLY A 628 -10.39 4.85 -2.57
C GLY A 628 -11.61 4.46 -1.76
N PHE A 629 -12.73 4.89 -2.28
CA PHE A 629 -14.01 4.76 -1.61
C PHE A 629 -14.50 3.29 -1.69
N THR A 630 -14.52 2.56 -0.56
CA THR A 630 -15.00 1.15 -0.47
C THR A 630 -16.49 0.98 -0.82
N PRO A 631 -16.88 0.32 -1.92
CA PRO A 631 -18.28 0.13 -2.32
C PRO A 631 -19.11 -0.52 -1.20
N LEU A 632 -20.33 -0.02 -0.96
CA LEU A 632 -21.18 -0.49 0.14
C LEU A 632 -22.31 -1.42 -0.35
N ALA A 633 -22.36 -1.78 -1.63
CA ALA A 633 -23.40 -2.63 -2.22
C ALA A 633 -23.66 -3.94 -1.45
N ASN A 634 -22.63 -4.52 -0.82
CA ASN A 634 -22.72 -5.79 -0.09
C ASN A 634 -23.07 -5.64 1.41
N THR A 635 -23.43 -4.43 1.86
CA THR A 635 -23.78 -4.15 3.26
C THR A 635 -25.30 -4.19 3.48
N LYS A 636 -25.75 -4.29 4.74
CA LYS A 636 -27.18 -4.18 5.07
C LYS A 636 -27.84 -2.89 4.56
N LEU A 637 -27.10 -1.82 4.29
CA LEU A 637 -27.66 -0.59 3.73
C LEU A 637 -28.41 -0.82 2.42
N PHE A 638 -28.04 -1.82 1.63
CA PHE A 638 -28.66 -2.15 0.33
C PHE A 638 -29.53 -3.40 0.37
N THR A 639 -30.02 -3.76 1.56
CA THR A 639 -31.00 -4.84 1.73
C THR A 639 -32.43 -4.29 1.82
N PRO A 640 -33.43 -5.01 1.31
CA PRO A 640 -34.83 -4.61 1.44
C PRO A 640 -35.26 -4.42 2.90
N PHE A 641 -36.19 -3.48 3.12
CA PHE A 641 -36.70 -3.14 4.45
C PHE A 641 -38.15 -2.66 4.38
N GLN A 642 -39.04 -3.30 5.15
CA GLN A 642 -40.43 -2.85 5.29
C GLN A 642 -40.51 -1.75 6.34
N LEU A 643 -41.04 -0.58 5.98
CA LEU A 643 -41.28 0.54 6.89
C LEU A 643 -42.75 0.93 6.84
N GLY A 644 -43.55 0.46 7.81
CA GLY A 644 -45.00 0.65 7.77
C GLY A 644 -45.58 0.06 6.48
N ARG A 645 -46.22 0.90 5.66
CA ARG A 645 -46.83 0.47 4.38
C ARG A 645 -45.85 0.36 3.21
N VAL A 646 -44.66 0.99 3.29
CA VAL A 646 -43.73 1.10 2.16
C VAL A 646 -42.65 0.03 2.23
N ALA A 647 -42.36 -0.59 1.07
CA ALA A 647 -41.32 -1.59 0.92
C ALA A 647 -40.08 -0.93 0.31
N LEU A 648 -39.08 -0.64 1.15
CA LEU A 648 -37.85 0.02 0.72
C LEU A 648 -36.87 -0.98 0.10
N ALA A 649 -36.22 -0.59 -1.00
CA ALA A 649 -35.16 -1.37 -1.63
C ALA A 649 -33.80 -1.21 -0.90
N HIS A 650 -33.64 -0.13 -0.15
CA HIS A 650 -32.44 0.18 0.63
C HIS A 650 -32.76 1.00 1.89
N ARG A 651 -31.83 1.02 2.85
CA ARG A 651 -31.97 1.64 4.17
C ARG A 651 -31.35 3.04 4.28
N ILE A 652 -31.13 3.69 3.14
CA ILE A 652 -30.63 5.06 3.00
C ILE A 652 -31.81 6.00 2.77
N VAL A 653 -32.01 6.98 3.66
CA VAL A 653 -33.18 7.88 3.66
C VAL A 653 -32.70 9.33 3.53
N SER A 654 -33.38 10.15 2.72
CA SER A 654 -33.11 11.60 2.68
C SER A 654 -33.70 12.29 3.91
N ALA A 655 -32.88 13.10 4.59
CA ALA A 655 -33.33 13.89 5.73
C ALA A 655 -34.29 15.02 5.31
N PRO A 656 -35.20 15.44 6.20
CA PRO A 656 -36.09 16.55 5.95
C PRO A 656 -35.34 17.88 6.13
N CYS A 657 -34.62 18.29 5.09
CA CYS A 657 -33.79 19.49 5.09
C CYS A 657 -34.55 20.68 4.50
N THR A 658 -35.02 21.60 5.34
CA THR A 658 -35.65 22.85 4.91
C THR A 658 -34.69 23.72 4.12
N ARG A 659 -35.06 24.05 2.87
CA ARG A 659 -34.17 24.77 1.95
C ARG A 659 -34.57 26.24 1.76
N MET A 660 -35.81 26.62 2.05
CA MET A 660 -36.34 27.99 1.92
C MET A 660 -36.43 28.48 0.45
N ARG A 661 -36.88 27.60 -0.47
CA ARG A 661 -36.90 27.84 -1.94
C ARG A 661 -38.30 27.93 -2.55
N GLY A 662 -39.35 27.91 -1.74
CA GLY A 662 -40.73 28.11 -2.16
C GLY A 662 -40.98 29.50 -2.75
N GLU A 663 -41.81 29.58 -3.78
CA GLU A 663 -42.17 30.84 -4.42
C GLU A 663 -43.30 31.52 -3.65
N LYS A 664 -43.20 32.84 -3.42
CA LYS A 664 -44.18 33.58 -2.63
C LYS A 664 -45.44 33.84 -3.44
N GLU A 665 -46.59 33.35 -2.96
CA GLU A 665 -47.91 33.64 -3.54
C GLU A 665 -48.62 34.75 -2.75
N ALA A 666 -48.66 34.62 -1.43
CA ALA A 666 -49.33 35.56 -0.52
C ALA A 666 -48.60 35.64 0.83
N ARG A 667 -49.15 36.38 1.80
CA ARG A 667 -48.59 36.44 3.16
C ARG A 667 -48.56 35.04 3.76
N GLY A 668 -47.38 34.55 4.12
CA GLY A 668 -47.22 33.22 4.74
C GLY A 668 -47.55 32.05 3.81
N VAL A 669 -47.77 32.30 2.51
CA VAL A 669 -48.06 31.25 1.53
C VAL A 669 -46.94 31.21 0.52
N TYR A 670 -46.12 30.16 0.62
CA TYR A 670 -45.12 29.80 -0.38
C TYR A 670 -45.52 28.48 -1.04
N ILE A 671 -45.31 28.38 -2.35
CA ILE A 671 -45.72 27.23 -3.16
C ILE A 671 -44.50 26.45 -3.67
N PRO A 672 -44.56 25.09 -3.69
CA PRO A 672 -43.60 24.30 -4.44
C PRO A 672 -43.76 24.56 -5.95
N VAL A 673 -42.65 24.90 -6.60
CA VAL A 673 -42.55 25.15 -8.06
C VAL A 673 -41.58 24.17 -8.72
N ASP A 674 -41.33 24.32 -10.03
CA ASP A 674 -40.55 23.39 -10.86
C ASP A 674 -39.21 22.95 -10.26
N ARG A 675 -38.50 23.88 -9.61
CA ARG A 675 -37.23 23.58 -8.91
C ARG A 675 -37.38 22.50 -7.84
N HIS A 676 -38.50 22.43 -7.13
CA HIS A 676 -38.75 21.40 -6.11
C HIS A 676 -39.03 20.05 -6.78
N VAL A 677 -39.78 20.05 -7.90
CA VAL A 677 -40.02 18.85 -8.71
C VAL A 677 -38.69 18.26 -9.16
N THR A 678 -37.79 19.09 -9.71
CA THR A 678 -36.45 18.67 -10.10
C THR A 678 -35.63 18.18 -8.90
N TYR A 679 -35.61 18.93 -7.79
CA TYR A 679 -34.83 18.60 -6.60
C TYR A 679 -35.16 17.22 -6.02
N TYR A 680 -36.45 16.94 -5.83
CA TYR A 680 -36.89 15.66 -5.28
C TYR A 680 -36.81 14.54 -6.32
N SER A 681 -37.11 14.82 -7.60
CA SER A 681 -36.96 13.81 -8.66
C SER A 681 -35.49 13.39 -8.84
N GLN A 682 -34.53 14.31 -8.78
CA GLN A 682 -33.09 13.99 -8.87
C GLN A 682 -32.64 12.99 -7.80
N ARG A 683 -33.25 13.05 -6.60
CA ARG A 683 -32.90 12.24 -5.42
C ARG A 683 -33.75 10.98 -5.26
N ALA A 684 -34.81 10.84 -6.05
CA ALA A 684 -35.67 9.67 -6.03
C ALA A 684 -34.98 8.48 -6.70
N THR A 685 -35.03 7.35 -6.02
CA THR A 685 -34.48 6.05 -6.43
C THR A 685 -35.58 5.00 -6.28
N ASP A 686 -35.51 3.92 -7.05
CA ASP A 686 -36.49 2.83 -6.97
C ASP A 686 -36.49 2.22 -5.57
N GLY A 687 -37.64 2.24 -4.90
CA GLY A 687 -37.79 1.81 -3.52
C GLY A 687 -37.04 2.66 -2.48
N GLY A 688 -36.60 3.88 -2.80
CA GLY A 688 -35.97 4.80 -1.86
C GLY A 688 -36.98 5.69 -1.11
N LEU A 689 -36.68 6.10 0.13
CA LEU A 689 -37.53 7.02 0.92
C LEU A 689 -36.93 8.43 1.00
N LEU A 690 -37.75 9.41 0.63
CA LEU A 690 -37.47 10.83 0.82
C LEU A 690 -38.36 11.42 1.92
N LEU A 691 -37.76 12.12 2.88
CA LEU A 691 -38.47 13.01 3.78
C LEU A 691 -38.36 14.44 3.22
N THR A 692 -39.49 15.11 2.99
CA THR A 692 -39.50 16.49 2.44
C THR A 692 -38.88 17.48 3.41
N GLU A 693 -38.67 18.73 2.99
CA GLU A 693 -38.49 19.81 3.95
C GLU A 693 -39.67 19.92 4.92
N ALA A 694 -39.38 20.51 6.10
CA ALA A 694 -40.42 20.83 7.05
C ALA A 694 -41.47 21.74 6.40
N THR A 695 -42.73 21.38 6.52
CA THR A 695 -43.85 21.92 5.76
C THR A 695 -44.93 22.40 6.72
N ASP A 696 -45.38 23.63 6.50
CA ASP A 696 -46.29 24.32 7.41
C ASP A 696 -47.70 23.73 7.39
N ILE A 697 -48.23 23.40 8.58
CA ILE A 697 -49.58 22.83 8.73
C ILE A 697 -50.69 23.87 8.54
N CYS A 698 -50.41 25.13 8.84
CA CYS A 698 -51.36 26.24 8.76
C CYS A 698 -50.65 27.58 8.55
N LEU A 699 -51.43 28.63 8.27
CA LEU A 699 -50.93 29.95 7.85
C LEU A 699 -49.92 30.61 8.81
N ASN A 700 -50.03 30.35 10.11
CA ASN A 700 -49.16 30.94 11.14
C ASN A 700 -48.20 29.90 11.76
N ALA A 701 -47.93 28.80 11.05
CA ALA A 701 -47.02 27.75 11.53
C ALA A 701 -45.54 28.06 11.23
N SER A 702 -45.26 28.88 10.22
CA SER A 702 -43.91 29.10 9.70
C SER A 702 -43.05 30.02 10.56
N GLY A 703 -41.75 29.73 10.61
CA GLY A 703 -40.74 30.62 11.18
C GLY A 703 -39.72 31.11 10.15
N TYR A 704 -39.87 30.74 8.87
CA TYR A 704 -38.88 30.98 7.83
C TYR A 704 -39.56 31.38 6.52
N VAL A 705 -38.91 32.28 5.78
CA VAL A 705 -39.36 32.67 4.43
C VAL A 705 -39.07 31.54 3.43
N GLY A 706 -39.92 31.38 2.42
CA GLY A 706 -39.69 30.40 1.35
C GLY A 706 -39.98 28.95 1.75
N VAL A 707 -40.67 28.72 2.87
CA VAL A 707 -41.09 27.37 3.28
C VAL A 707 -42.51 27.10 2.82
N PRO A 708 -42.75 26.05 2.01
CA PRO A 708 -44.09 25.69 1.57
C PRO A 708 -44.94 25.07 2.70
N GLY A 709 -46.26 25.18 2.57
CA GLY A 709 -47.25 24.58 3.47
C GLY A 709 -48.11 23.51 2.81
N VAL A 710 -49.15 23.05 3.51
CA VAL A 710 -50.18 22.09 3.01
C VAL A 710 -51.61 22.54 3.35
N PHE A 711 -51.85 23.85 3.45
CA PHE A 711 -53.14 24.42 3.89
C PHE A 711 -53.86 25.25 2.83
N THR A 712 -53.29 25.36 1.63
CA THR A 712 -53.93 26.00 0.47
C THR A 712 -53.94 25.07 -0.73
N ASP A 713 -54.87 25.27 -1.66
CA ASP A 713 -55.00 24.45 -2.87
C ASP A 713 -53.77 24.58 -3.79
N SER A 714 -53.19 25.78 -3.89
CA SER A 714 -51.98 26.05 -4.69
C SER A 714 -50.77 25.28 -4.16
N GLN A 715 -50.59 25.26 -2.84
CA GLN A 715 -49.55 24.46 -2.18
C GLN A 715 -49.71 22.96 -2.39
N LEU A 716 -50.94 22.45 -2.21
CA LEU A 716 -51.24 21.02 -2.40
C LEU A 716 -51.04 20.60 -3.86
N ALA A 717 -51.43 21.44 -4.82
CA ALA A 717 -51.17 21.23 -6.24
C ALA A 717 -49.67 21.20 -6.55
N GLY A 718 -48.89 22.12 -5.98
CA GLY A 718 -47.43 22.15 -6.10
C GLY A 718 -46.77 20.88 -5.56
N TRP A 719 -47.16 20.45 -4.35
CA TRP A 719 -46.67 19.21 -3.75
C TRP A 719 -47.08 17.96 -4.52
N LYS A 720 -48.29 17.92 -5.08
CA LYS A 720 -48.74 16.80 -5.91
C LYS A 720 -47.82 16.58 -7.12
N ARG A 721 -47.31 17.67 -7.73
CA ARG A 721 -46.35 17.56 -8.84
C ARG A 721 -45.02 16.94 -8.38
N VAL A 722 -44.59 17.26 -7.16
CA VAL A 722 -43.39 16.68 -6.54
C VAL A 722 -43.58 15.20 -6.28
N THR A 723 -44.70 14.80 -5.65
CA THR A 723 -44.99 13.40 -5.33
C THR A 723 -45.13 12.56 -6.59
N ASP A 724 -45.86 13.04 -7.60
CA ASP A 724 -46.00 12.37 -8.90
C ASP A 724 -44.61 12.14 -9.56
N ALA A 725 -43.68 13.10 -9.47
CA ALA A 725 -42.33 12.98 -10.03
C ALA A 725 -41.41 12.00 -9.26
N VAL A 726 -41.62 11.85 -7.95
CA VAL A 726 -40.91 10.85 -7.14
C VAL A 726 -41.47 9.45 -7.41
N HIS A 727 -42.79 9.31 -7.45
CA HIS A 727 -43.48 8.05 -7.76
C HIS A 727 -43.14 7.54 -9.16
N ALA A 728 -42.95 8.43 -10.14
CA ALA A 728 -42.51 8.06 -11.48
C ALA A 728 -41.14 7.34 -11.52
N LYS A 729 -40.30 7.51 -10.49
CA LYS A 729 -39.01 6.81 -10.32
C LYS A 729 -39.08 5.60 -9.37
N GLY A 730 -40.28 5.21 -8.93
CA GLY A 730 -40.46 4.12 -7.96
C GLY A 730 -40.10 4.50 -6.52
N GLY A 731 -39.79 5.77 -6.24
CA GLY A 731 -39.47 6.24 -4.90
C GLY A 731 -40.72 6.51 -4.05
N TYR A 732 -40.55 6.55 -2.73
CA TYR A 732 -41.56 6.95 -1.76
C TYR A 732 -41.23 8.31 -1.16
N ILE A 733 -42.25 9.07 -0.78
CA ILE A 733 -42.05 10.39 -0.19
C ILE A 733 -43.04 10.67 0.94
N PHE A 734 -42.50 11.10 2.08
CA PHE A 734 -43.27 11.51 3.25
C PHE A 734 -43.05 13.00 3.48
N VAL A 735 -44.14 13.72 3.82
CA VAL A 735 -44.04 15.13 4.19
C VAL A 735 -43.70 15.27 5.67
N GLN A 736 -42.71 16.11 6.01
CA GLN A 736 -42.49 16.46 7.41
C GLN A 736 -43.39 17.64 7.80
N LEU A 737 -44.41 17.38 8.61
CA LEU A 737 -45.35 18.40 9.08
C LEU A 737 -44.81 19.11 10.32
N TRP A 738 -45.00 20.42 10.38
CA TRP A 738 -44.30 21.26 11.34
C TRP A 738 -45.09 22.50 11.76
N HIS A 739 -44.85 22.93 13.01
CA HIS A 739 -45.24 24.24 13.55
C HIS A 739 -44.11 24.77 14.44
N THR A 740 -43.62 25.98 14.15
CA THR A 740 -42.43 26.55 14.82
C THR A 740 -42.66 27.05 16.23
N GLY A 741 -43.90 27.41 16.59
CA GLY A 741 -44.23 27.90 17.92
C GLY A 741 -43.50 29.20 18.22
N ARG A 742 -42.73 29.25 19.33
CA ARG A 742 -42.01 30.44 19.77
C ARG A 742 -40.90 30.92 18.82
N ALA A 743 -40.56 30.13 17.80
CA ALA A 743 -39.60 30.48 16.75
C ALA A 743 -40.21 31.19 15.52
N SER A 744 -41.52 31.46 15.55
CA SER A 744 -42.24 32.21 14.51
C SER A 744 -42.35 33.68 14.89
N SER A 745 -41.74 34.60 14.13
CA SER A 745 -41.81 36.04 14.45
C SER A 745 -43.22 36.62 14.22
N PRO A 746 -43.61 37.71 14.91
CA PRO A 746 -44.86 38.42 14.61
C PRO A 746 -44.98 38.87 13.16
N ALA A 747 -43.87 39.25 12.50
CA ALA A 747 -43.90 39.71 11.11
C ALA A 747 -44.37 38.62 10.14
N LEU A 748 -43.93 37.38 10.35
CA LEU A 748 -44.40 36.23 9.55
C LEU A 748 -45.85 35.85 9.88
N ARG A 749 -46.30 36.15 11.10
CA ARG A 749 -47.65 35.86 11.62
C ARG A 749 -48.67 37.00 11.40
N GLY A 750 -48.35 38.00 10.58
CA GLY A 750 -49.26 39.12 10.31
C GLY A 750 -49.52 40.02 11.52
N GLY A 751 -48.52 40.19 12.38
CA GLY A 751 -48.58 41.01 13.60
C GLY A 751 -49.05 40.26 14.85
N VAL A 752 -49.43 38.98 14.73
CA VAL A 752 -49.87 38.17 15.88
C VAL A 752 -48.66 37.61 16.63
N GLN A 753 -48.68 37.66 17.96
CA GLN A 753 -47.59 37.11 18.77
C GLN A 753 -47.34 35.60 18.49
N PRO A 754 -46.09 35.12 18.66
CA PRO A 754 -45.76 33.71 18.63
C PRO A 754 -46.52 32.95 19.72
N ILE A 755 -46.67 31.63 19.56
CA ILE A 755 -47.32 30.76 20.55
C ILE A 755 -46.36 29.70 21.08
N SER A 756 -46.52 29.30 22.33
CA SER A 756 -45.68 28.31 23.02
C SER A 756 -46.42 27.66 24.19
N SER A 757 -45.74 26.80 24.94
CA SER A 757 -46.18 26.32 26.25
C SER A 757 -46.16 27.42 27.32
N SER A 758 -45.28 28.43 27.18
CA SER A 758 -45.08 29.54 28.13
C SER A 758 -44.87 30.90 27.45
N THR A 759 -44.55 31.94 28.23
CA THR A 759 -44.18 33.27 27.72
C THR A 759 -42.68 33.50 27.54
N LYS A 760 -41.86 32.45 27.71
CA LYS A 760 -40.39 32.58 27.68
C LYS A 760 -39.87 32.76 26.25
N PRO A 761 -39.23 33.91 25.93
CA PRO A 761 -38.63 34.11 24.62
C PRO A 761 -37.40 33.20 24.42
N MET A 762 -36.98 33.06 23.17
CA MET A 762 -35.64 32.55 22.85
C MET A 762 -34.63 33.69 23.02
N SER A 763 -33.37 33.33 23.19
CA SER A 763 -32.25 34.25 23.05
C SER A 763 -32.03 34.62 21.57
N GLY A 764 -31.42 35.78 21.34
CA GLY A 764 -31.06 36.25 20.01
C GLY A 764 -32.24 36.77 19.19
N LYS A 765 -32.19 36.52 17.89
CA LYS A 765 -33.09 37.10 16.89
C LYS A 765 -33.83 36.02 16.10
N TYR A 766 -35.02 36.36 15.64
CA TYR A 766 -35.75 35.60 14.63
C TYR A 766 -35.02 35.61 13.29
N ALA A 767 -35.41 34.71 12.38
CA ALA A 767 -34.83 34.62 11.04
C ALA A 767 -34.99 35.90 10.19
N ASP A 768 -35.95 36.76 10.53
CA ASP A 768 -36.17 38.07 9.90
C ASP A 768 -35.42 39.21 10.59
N GLY A 769 -34.63 38.92 11.63
CA GLY A 769 -33.81 39.88 12.36
C GLY A 769 -34.49 40.60 13.52
N LEU A 770 -35.77 40.35 13.78
CA LEU A 770 -36.48 40.87 14.96
C LEU A 770 -35.93 40.26 16.25
N ASP A 771 -35.89 41.05 17.32
CA ASP A 771 -35.44 40.57 18.63
C ASP A 771 -36.50 39.69 19.30
N CYS A 772 -36.07 38.52 19.78
CA CYS A 772 -36.95 37.54 20.43
C CYS A 772 -37.46 38.02 21.79
N ALA A 773 -36.66 38.77 22.55
CA ALA A 773 -37.03 39.27 23.87
C ALA A 773 -38.04 40.43 23.78
N GLU A 774 -37.96 41.24 22.73
CA GLU A 774 -38.95 42.31 22.46
C GLU A 774 -40.29 41.77 21.95
N ASN A 775 -40.33 40.52 21.48
CA ASN A 775 -41.51 39.88 20.90
C ASN A 775 -41.77 38.49 21.52
N PRO A 776 -42.05 38.42 22.84
CA PRO A 776 -42.16 37.14 23.54
C PRO A 776 -43.39 36.34 23.07
N PRO A 777 -43.33 34.99 23.11
CA PRO A 777 -44.48 34.16 22.80
C PRO A 777 -45.59 34.33 23.85
N ARG A 778 -46.82 33.94 23.48
CA ARG A 778 -47.92 33.70 24.42
C ARG A 778 -48.08 32.22 24.72
N ALA A 779 -48.37 31.88 25.97
CA ALA A 779 -48.81 30.53 26.35
C ALA A 779 -50.17 30.20 25.70
N MET A 780 -50.26 29.06 25.02
CA MET A 780 -51.51 28.59 24.39
C MET A 780 -52.59 28.25 25.43
N THR A 781 -53.87 28.43 25.09
CA THR A 781 -54.97 27.86 25.89
C THR A 781 -55.16 26.37 25.57
N VAL A 782 -55.86 25.64 26.43
CA VAL A 782 -56.16 24.21 26.20
C VAL A 782 -56.99 24.02 24.93
N GLU A 783 -57.92 24.92 24.65
CA GLU A 783 -58.73 24.91 23.41
C GLU A 783 -57.86 25.12 22.16
N GLU A 784 -56.84 25.96 22.24
CA GLU A 784 -55.86 26.15 21.15
C GLU A 784 -55.00 24.91 20.94
N ILE A 785 -54.64 24.20 22.01
CA ILE A 785 -53.91 22.93 21.94
C ILE A 785 -54.76 21.88 21.22
N HIS A 786 -56.02 21.70 21.62
CA HIS A 786 -56.95 20.78 20.95
C HIS A 786 -57.18 21.17 19.48
N SER A 787 -57.40 22.46 19.20
CA SER A 787 -57.63 22.95 17.83
C SER A 787 -56.41 22.72 16.94
N LEU A 788 -55.19 22.92 17.44
CA LEU A 788 -53.98 22.60 16.69
C LEU A 788 -53.79 21.09 16.52
N THR A 789 -54.14 20.26 17.49
CA THR A 789 -54.13 18.79 17.33
C THR A 789 -55.03 18.36 16.18
N GLU A 790 -56.23 18.94 16.06
CA GLU A 790 -57.13 18.72 14.92
C GLU A 790 -56.53 19.22 13.60
N GLU A 791 -55.86 20.38 13.61
CA GLU A 791 -55.19 20.92 12.42
C GLU A 791 -54.01 20.04 11.96
N TRP A 792 -53.23 19.46 12.86
CA TRP A 792 -52.19 18.48 12.51
C TRP A 792 -52.78 17.27 11.76
N ALA A 793 -53.91 16.74 12.25
CA ALA A 793 -54.62 15.65 11.60
C ALA A 793 -55.21 16.07 10.24
N ALA A 794 -55.78 17.27 10.14
CA ALA A 794 -56.32 17.81 8.90
C ALA A 794 -55.22 18.04 7.86
N ALA A 795 -54.08 18.61 8.25
CA ALA A 795 -52.91 18.82 7.40
C ALA A 795 -52.34 17.49 6.88
N ALA A 796 -52.23 16.47 7.75
CA ALA A 796 -51.83 15.13 7.36
C ALA A 796 -52.79 14.52 6.33
N LYS A 797 -54.09 14.66 6.55
CA LYS A 797 -55.11 14.19 5.61
C LYS A 797 -55.01 14.90 4.26
N ARG A 798 -54.88 16.23 4.23
CA ARG A 798 -54.69 17.00 2.98
C ARG A 798 -53.43 16.57 2.23
N ALA A 799 -52.32 16.38 2.94
CA ALA A 799 -51.06 15.92 2.36
C ALA A 799 -51.20 14.54 1.70
N VAL A 800 -51.82 13.58 2.36
CA VAL A 800 -51.98 12.22 1.85
C VAL A 800 -53.06 12.14 0.76
N ASP A 801 -54.26 12.70 1.00
CA ASP A 801 -55.42 12.52 0.12
C ASP A 801 -55.32 13.38 -1.16
N ILE A 802 -54.77 14.60 -1.06
CA ILE A 802 -54.76 15.58 -2.16
C ILE A 802 -53.36 15.64 -2.80
N ALA A 803 -52.32 15.83 -2.00
CA ALA A 803 -50.94 15.92 -2.49
C ALA A 803 -50.27 14.54 -2.69
N ARG A 804 -50.95 13.43 -2.36
CA ARG A 804 -50.52 12.04 -2.61
C ARG A 804 -49.21 11.65 -1.92
N PHE A 805 -48.88 12.24 -0.78
CA PHE A 805 -47.76 11.74 0.03
C PHE A 805 -48.04 10.31 0.51
N ASP A 806 -46.99 9.49 0.61
CA ASP A 806 -47.10 8.11 1.10
C ASP A 806 -47.33 8.02 2.61
N GLY A 807 -47.00 9.09 3.32
CA GLY A 807 -47.18 9.25 4.74
C GLY A 807 -46.68 10.61 5.22
N VAL A 808 -46.64 10.79 6.54
CA VAL A 808 -46.20 12.03 7.18
C VAL A 808 -45.22 11.74 8.30
N GLU A 809 -44.24 12.62 8.48
CA GLU A 809 -43.40 12.69 9.67
C GLU A 809 -43.82 13.88 10.53
N ILE A 810 -44.16 13.62 11.79
CA ILE A 810 -44.46 14.66 12.77
C ILE A 810 -43.17 15.28 13.28
N HIS A 811 -42.99 16.59 13.13
CA HIS A 811 -41.82 17.29 13.66
C HIS A 811 -41.94 17.56 15.18
N GLY A 812 -41.49 16.61 16.00
CA GLY A 812 -41.42 16.69 17.47
C GLY A 812 -40.05 17.08 18.06
N ALA A 813 -39.19 17.73 17.26
CA ALA A 813 -37.77 17.99 17.55
C ALA A 813 -37.36 19.46 17.31
N ASN A 814 -36.08 19.78 17.52
CA ASN A 814 -35.37 21.03 17.17
C ASN A 814 -35.94 22.33 17.76
N GLY A 815 -36.45 22.27 18.98
CA GLY A 815 -36.95 23.39 19.76
C GLY A 815 -38.30 23.93 19.31
N TYR A 816 -38.97 23.23 18.40
CA TYR A 816 -40.25 23.66 17.82
C TYR A 816 -41.45 23.26 18.69
N LEU A 817 -42.66 23.60 18.25
CA LEU A 817 -43.83 23.70 19.14
C LEU A 817 -44.04 22.48 20.03
N LEU A 818 -43.99 21.26 19.49
CA LEU A 818 -44.20 20.05 20.30
C LEU A 818 -43.07 19.85 21.33
N GLU A 819 -41.81 20.12 20.97
CA GLU A 819 -40.68 20.00 21.91
C GLU A 819 -40.67 21.12 22.96
N GLN A 820 -41.27 22.28 22.67
CA GLN A 820 -41.50 23.36 23.66
C GLN A 820 -42.43 22.93 24.79
N PHE A 821 -43.35 21.98 24.55
CA PHE A 821 -44.18 21.37 25.59
C PHE A 821 -43.42 20.28 26.36
N LEU A 822 -42.47 19.61 25.72
CA LEU A 822 -41.68 18.56 26.36
C LEU A 822 -40.72 19.15 27.42
N HIS A 823 -39.98 20.20 27.08
CA HIS A 823 -38.86 20.66 27.92
C HIS A 823 -39.33 21.49 29.13
N ASP A 824 -38.90 21.11 30.33
CA ASP A 824 -39.28 21.77 31.58
C ASP A 824 -38.68 23.16 31.79
N ASN A 825 -37.59 23.48 31.08
CA ASN A 825 -37.07 24.84 31.09
C ASN A 825 -37.99 25.82 30.36
N ILE A 826 -38.78 25.35 29.38
CA ILE A 826 -39.73 26.18 28.63
C ILE A 826 -41.14 26.03 29.19
N ASN A 827 -41.65 24.81 29.32
CA ASN A 827 -43.00 24.53 29.77
C ASN A 827 -43.14 24.70 31.30
N ASP A 828 -43.64 25.87 31.71
CA ASP A 828 -43.96 26.21 33.10
C ASP A 828 -45.46 26.15 33.41
N ARG A 829 -46.24 25.44 32.57
CA ARG A 829 -47.68 25.29 32.77
C ARG A 829 -47.97 24.46 34.03
N THR A 830 -49.11 24.76 34.64
CA THR A 830 -49.63 24.06 35.82
C THR A 830 -50.91 23.27 35.54
N ASP A 831 -51.39 23.26 34.29
CA ASP A 831 -52.54 22.47 33.85
C ASP A 831 -52.13 21.07 33.38
N GLU A 832 -53.04 20.35 32.69
CA GLU A 832 -52.83 18.97 32.24
C GLU A 832 -51.75 18.82 31.14
N TYR A 833 -51.18 19.92 30.66
CA TYR A 833 -50.09 19.95 29.69
C TYR A 833 -48.74 20.37 30.29
N GLY A 834 -48.64 20.53 31.60
CA GLY A 834 -47.40 20.91 32.30
C GLY A 834 -47.15 20.19 33.62
N GLY A 835 -46.07 20.56 34.29
CA GLY A 835 -45.65 19.93 35.54
C GLY A 835 -44.95 18.59 35.32
N SER A 836 -45.69 17.48 35.34
CA SER A 836 -45.11 16.13 35.26
C SER A 836 -44.64 15.77 33.85
N VAL A 837 -43.71 14.81 33.74
CA VAL A 837 -43.25 14.23 32.45
C VAL A 837 -44.44 13.71 31.62
N GLU A 838 -45.41 13.09 32.27
CA GLU A 838 -46.66 12.61 31.63
C GLU A 838 -47.42 13.76 30.97
N ASN A 839 -47.71 14.81 31.72
CA ASN A 839 -48.47 15.95 31.23
C ASN A 839 -47.73 16.70 30.12
N ARG A 840 -46.41 16.88 30.26
CA ARG A 840 -45.58 17.50 29.22
C ARG A 840 -45.52 16.69 27.93
N SER A 841 -45.64 15.36 28.02
CA SER A 841 -45.72 14.45 26.85
C SER A 841 -47.10 14.42 26.18
N ARG A 842 -48.15 14.92 26.85
CA ARG A 842 -49.55 14.76 26.44
C ARG A 842 -49.83 15.31 25.04
N PHE A 843 -49.44 16.55 24.77
CA PHE A 843 -49.71 17.21 23.49
C PHE A 843 -49.08 16.44 22.31
N THR A 844 -47.81 16.04 22.44
CA THR A 844 -47.12 15.23 21.42
C THR A 844 -47.84 13.90 21.17
N LEU A 845 -48.27 13.21 22.23
CA LEU A 845 -48.99 11.94 22.12
C LEU A 845 -50.37 12.10 21.49
N GLU A 846 -51.09 13.18 21.79
CA GLU A 846 -52.38 13.49 21.17
C GLU A 846 -52.24 13.77 19.67
N VAL A 847 -51.22 14.53 19.27
CA VAL A 847 -50.90 14.76 17.86
C VAL A 847 -50.57 13.46 17.14
N VAL A 848 -49.74 12.59 17.72
CA VAL A 848 -49.45 11.27 17.13
C VAL A 848 -50.71 10.44 16.93
N LYS A 849 -51.58 10.36 17.95
CA LYS A 849 -52.84 9.61 17.86
C LYS A 849 -53.80 10.22 16.82
N ALA A 850 -53.93 11.53 16.78
CA ALA A 850 -54.82 12.23 15.86
C ALA A 850 -54.38 12.04 14.41
N VAL A 851 -53.08 12.15 14.13
CA VAL A 851 -52.49 11.91 12.80
C VAL A 851 -52.61 10.42 12.41
N ALA A 852 -52.22 9.49 13.30
CA ALA A 852 -52.35 8.05 13.02
C ALA A 852 -53.80 7.65 12.73
N LYS A 853 -54.77 8.22 13.46
CA LYS A 853 -56.20 8.01 13.19
C LYS A 853 -56.64 8.58 11.84
N ALA A 854 -56.07 9.72 11.43
CA ALA A 854 -56.46 10.41 10.20
C ALA A 854 -55.96 9.72 8.92
N ILE A 855 -54.73 9.18 8.94
CA ILE A 855 -54.08 8.65 7.73
C ILE A 855 -53.57 7.20 7.84
N GLY A 856 -53.65 6.58 9.03
CA GLY A 856 -53.11 5.26 9.33
C GLY A 856 -51.79 5.31 10.12
N SER A 857 -51.64 4.38 11.07
CA SER A 857 -50.40 4.18 11.85
C SER A 857 -49.20 3.83 10.96
N ASP A 858 -49.43 2.99 9.95
CA ASP A 858 -48.46 2.55 8.95
C ASP A 858 -47.96 3.66 8.00
N ARG A 859 -48.56 4.86 8.08
CA ARG A 859 -48.19 6.08 7.34
C ARG A 859 -47.67 7.21 8.23
N THR A 860 -47.56 6.97 9.53
CA THR A 860 -47.25 8.01 10.52
C THR A 860 -45.88 7.78 11.12
N GLY A 861 -44.96 8.73 10.97
CA GLY A 861 -43.68 8.79 11.66
C GLY A 861 -43.60 9.98 12.61
N ILE A 862 -42.64 9.99 13.53
CA ILE A 862 -42.35 11.16 14.38
C ILE A 862 -40.84 11.36 14.53
N ARG A 863 -40.39 12.61 14.45
CA ARG A 863 -39.01 13.01 14.70
C ARG A 863 -38.84 13.56 16.12
N LEU A 864 -37.77 13.13 16.81
CA LEU A 864 -37.47 13.47 18.20
C LEU A 864 -35.98 13.84 18.37
N SER A 865 -35.64 14.73 19.33
CA SER A 865 -34.25 15.17 19.56
C SER A 865 -33.85 15.28 21.03
N PRO A 866 -33.71 14.14 21.76
CA PRO A 866 -33.56 14.11 23.21
C PRO A 866 -32.37 14.88 23.79
N TYR A 867 -31.34 15.12 22.97
CA TYR A 867 -30.08 15.73 23.40
C TYR A 867 -29.79 17.07 22.72
N ASN A 868 -30.78 17.68 22.06
CA ASN A 868 -30.58 18.90 21.29
C ASN A 868 -30.93 20.15 22.11
N TYR A 869 -30.00 21.10 22.19
CA TYR A 869 -30.20 22.39 22.88
C TYR A 869 -30.46 23.58 21.95
N PHE A 870 -30.75 23.32 20.67
CA PHE A 870 -31.11 24.36 19.72
C PHE A 870 -32.34 25.16 20.18
N GLN A 871 -32.38 26.46 19.89
CA GLN A 871 -33.47 27.36 20.32
C GLN A 871 -33.73 27.34 21.83
N ASP A 872 -32.68 27.27 22.66
CA ASP A 872 -32.75 27.32 24.13
C ASP A 872 -33.63 26.25 24.79
N THR A 873 -33.91 25.12 24.13
CA THR A 873 -34.66 24.04 24.75
C THR A 873 -33.71 23.15 25.56
N LYS A 874 -33.98 22.96 26.86
CA LYS A 874 -33.17 22.10 27.76
C LYS A 874 -34.07 21.28 28.67
N ASP A 875 -33.87 19.98 28.69
CA ASP A 875 -34.56 19.09 29.63
C ASP A 875 -33.67 18.83 30.84
N SER A 876 -34.20 18.95 32.06
CA SER A 876 -33.43 18.66 33.28
C SER A 876 -33.07 17.18 33.44
N ASN A 877 -33.83 16.26 32.84
CA ASN A 877 -33.57 14.83 32.85
C ASN A 877 -33.99 14.17 31.51
N PRO A 878 -33.20 14.39 30.44
CA PRO A 878 -33.58 13.97 29.10
C PRO A 878 -33.70 12.45 28.96
N VAL A 879 -32.93 11.66 29.72
CA VAL A 879 -33.05 10.20 29.63
C VAL A 879 -34.39 9.74 30.19
N ALA A 880 -34.78 10.17 31.39
CA ALA A 880 -36.03 9.72 32.00
C ALA A 880 -37.25 10.20 31.22
N HIS A 881 -37.26 11.46 30.79
CA HIS A 881 -38.39 12.01 30.05
C HIS A 881 -38.57 11.33 28.69
N TRP A 882 -37.53 11.30 27.86
CA TRP A 882 -37.69 10.77 26.51
C TRP A 882 -37.88 9.25 26.50
N LEU A 883 -37.42 8.54 27.54
CA LEU A 883 -37.73 7.12 27.73
C LEU A 883 -39.22 6.92 28.07
N TYR A 884 -39.80 7.77 28.92
CA TYR A 884 -41.25 7.75 29.19
C TYR A 884 -42.06 7.94 27.90
N LEU A 885 -41.68 8.91 27.07
CA LEU A 885 -42.35 9.15 25.79
C LEU A 885 -42.23 7.93 24.86
N CYS A 886 -41.04 7.34 24.75
CA CYS A 886 -40.81 6.14 23.95
C CYS A 886 -41.59 4.92 24.46
N ASP A 887 -41.59 4.66 25.77
CA ASP A 887 -42.33 3.55 26.37
C ASP A 887 -43.84 3.75 26.20
N THR A 888 -44.32 5.00 26.28
CA THR A 888 -45.74 5.32 26.04
C THR A 888 -46.12 5.10 24.58
N LEU A 889 -45.30 5.54 23.63
CA LEU A 889 -45.50 5.26 22.20
C LEU A 889 -45.50 3.75 21.92
N ALA A 890 -44.54 3.02 22.49
CA ALA A 890 -44.44 1.57 22.37
C ALA A 890 -45.64 0.85 23.00
N GLY A 891 -46.29 1.44 24.02
CA GLY A 891 -47.48 0.92 24.67
C GLY A 891 -48.81 1.23 23.96
N LEU A 892 -48.83 2.11 22.95
CA LEU A 892 -50.04 2.43 22.20
C LEU A 892 -50.58 1.19 21.44
N PRO A 893 -51.90 1.08 21.20
CA PRO A 893 -52.46 0.10 20.28
C PRO A 893 -51.81 0.16 18.89
N SER A 894 -51.71 -0.97 18.19
CA SER A 894 -50.97 -1.07 16.92
C SER A 894 -51.53 -0.17 15.80
N ASP A 895 -52.82 0.14 15.83
CA ASP A 895 -53.49 1.05 14.89
C ASP A 895 -53.27 2.55 15.21
N SER A 896 -52.67 2.85 16.37
CA SER A 896 -52.47 4.20 16.90
C SER A 896 -50.98 4.53 17.12
N ARG A 897 -50.09 3.57 16.82
CA ARG A 897 -48.65 3.65 17.03
C ARG A 897 -47.95 4.13 15.76
N PRO A 898 -46.96 5.03 15.80
CA PRO A 898 -46.25 5.42 14.59
C PRO A 898 -45.44 4.26 14.01
N ALA A 899 -45.36 4.18 12.68
CA ALA A 899 -44.55 3.20 11.96
C ALA A 899 -43.06 3.33 12.33
N TYR A 900 -42.59 4.55 12.61
CA TYR A 900 -41.22 4.79 13.00
C TYR A 900 -41.02 6.02 13.88
N VAL A 901 -39.90 6.02 14.60
CA VAL A 901 -39.33 7.20 15.26
C VAL A 901 -37.98 7.52 14.64
N HIS A 902 -37.80 8.77 14.27
CA HIS A 902 -36.56 9.32 13.70
C HIS A 902 -35.85 10.19 14.76
N MET A 903 -34.62 9.84 15.13
CA MET A 903 -33.87 10.57 16.15
C MET A 903 -32.52 11.11 15.65
N VAL A 904 -32.09 12.21 16.26
CA VAL A 904 -30.78 12.84 16.03
C VAL A 904 -29.75 12.29 17.02
N GLU A 905 -28.64 11.73 16.52
CA GLU A 905 -27.52 11.27 17.34
C GLU A 905 -26.95 12.43 18.18
N PRO A 906 -26.69 12.20 19.48
CA PRO A 906 -26.09 13.23 20.34
C PRO A 906 -24.71 13.58 19.80
N ARG A 907 -24.50 14.87 19.50
CA ARG A 907 -23.20 15.35 19.06
C ARG A 907 -22.51 16.16 20.13
N PHE A 908 -21.17 16.15 20.10
CA PHE A 908 -20.35 17.00 20.96
C PHE A 908 -20.61 18.50 20.74
N ASP A 909 -20.96 18.92 19.51
CA ASP A 909 -21.30 20.32 19.17
C ASP A 909 -22.74 20.73 19.52
N GLU A 910 -23.67 19.79 19.73
CA GLU A 910 -25.07 20.10 20.07
C GLU A 910 -25.33 20.16 21.58
N VAL A 911 -24.33 19.81 22.39
CA VAL A 911 -24.36 19.79 23.88
C VAL A 911 -23.67 21.03 24.50
N LEU A 912 -23.02 21.88 23.69
CA LEU A 912 -22.23 23.05 24.12
C LEU A 912 -22.95 24.40 23.85
N THR A 913 -22.68 25.43 24.67
CA THR A 913 -23.18 26.81 24.47
C THR A 913 -22.57 27.46 23.21
N GLU A 914 -23.12 28.58 22.73
CA GLU A 914 -22.55 29.29 21.56
C GLU A 914 -21.09 29.71 21.77
N GLU A 915 -20.70 30.17 22.97
CA GLU A 915 -19.30 30.51 23.24
C GLU A 915 -18.37 29.29 23.13
N GLN A 916 -18.82 28.13 23.64
CA GLN A 916 -18.06 26.88 23.60
C GLN A 916 -17.94 26.31 22.17
N LYS A 917 -18.94 26.56 21.30
CA LYS A 917 -18.88 26.23 19.86
C LYS A 917 -17.86 27.08 19.12
N LEU A 918 -17.80 28.37 19.41
CA LEU A 918 -16.81 29.30 18.84
C LEU A 918 -15.38 28.95 19.29
N GLU A 919 -15.16 28.56 20.54
CA GLU A 919 -13.85 28.09 21.01
C GLU A 919 -13.42 26.75 20.39
N ALA A 920 -14.35 25.81 20.19
CA ALA A 920 -14.06 24.52 19.58
C ALA A 920 -13.75 24.63 18.06
N LEU A 921 -14.36 25.61 17.37
CA LEU A 921 -14.06 25.91 15.96
C LEU A 921 -12.65 26.49 15.75
N VAL A 922 -12.05 27.08 16.79
CA VAL A 922 -10.67 27.63 16.75
C VAL A 922 -9.61 26.56 17.05
N LYS A 923 -9.98 25.46 17.73
CA LYS A 923 -9.05 24.37 18.07
C LYS A 923 -9.30 23.14 17.21
N THR A 924 -8.66 23.07 16.05
CA THR A 924 -8.49 21.80 15.32
C THR A 924 -7.65 20.83 16.15
N SER A 925 -8.21 19.63 16.38
CA SER A 925 -7.50 18.38 16.73
C SER A 925 -6.94 18.28 18.14
N ASN A 926 -7.82 18.13 19.15
CA ASN A 926 -7.71 17.17 20.27
C ASN A 926 -8.61 17.61 21.43
N VAL A 927 -9.74 16.92 21.61
CA VAL A 927 -10.59 17.08 22.80
C VAL A 927 -9.99 16.27 23.95
N PRO A 928 -9.78 16.85 25.15
CA PRO A 928 -9.24 16.15 26.31
C PRO A 928 -10.06 14.91 26.71
N GLU A 929 -9.35 13.83 27.05
CA GLU A 929 -9.88 12.51 27.41
C GLU A 929 -10.88 12.52 28.59
N GLU A 930 -10.76 13.51 29.46
CA GLU A 930 -11.61 13.73 30.64
C GLU A 930 -13.07 14.07 30.30
N LEU A 931 -13.34 14.67 29.13
CA LEU A 931 -14.71 15.01 28.66
C LEU A 931 -15.48 13.81 28.06
N LYS A 932 -14.84 12.64 27.88
CA LYS A 932 -15.47 11.42 27.32
C LYS A 932 -16.39 10.67 28.31
N LYS A 933 -16.48 11.09 29.58
CA LYS A 933 -17.06 10.28 30.68
C LYS A 933 -18.59 10.34 30.86
N GLN A 934 -19.36 11.03 30.02
CA GLN A 934 -20.81 10.82 29.92
C GLN A 934 -21.24 10.81 28.45
N THR A 935 -21.15 9.65 27.79
CA THR A 935 -21.61 9.49 26.41
C THR A 935 -23.13 9.28 26.40
N ASN A 936 -23.86 10.36 26.12
CA ASN A 936 -25.28 10.28 25.76
C ASN A 936 -25.46 9.29 24.59
N SER A 937 -26.52 8.47 24.63
CA SER A 937 -26.73 7.39 23.68
C SER A 937 -28.21 7.23 23.36
N LEU A 938 -28.56 7.00 22.10
CA LEU A 938 -29.94 6.72 21.68
C LEU A 938 -30.38 5.27 21.92
N THR A 939 -29.46 4.38 22.30
CA THR A 939 -29.72 2.94 22.47
C THR A 939 -30.88 2.63 23.44
N PRO A 940 -31.02 3.30 24.61
CA PRO A 940 -32.15 3.05 25.50
C PRO A 940 -33.51 3.33 24.84
N PHE A 941 -33.61 4.40 24.07
CA PHE A 941 -34.84 4.79 23.37
C PHE A 941 -35.18 3.79 22.26
N ARG A 942 -34.19 3.37 21.46
CA ARG A 942 -34.39 2.31 20.45
C ARG A 942 -34.92 1.03 21.08
N ARG A 943 -34.34 0.56 22.19
CA ARG A 943 -34.78 -0.66 22.89
C ARG A 943 -36.20 -0.53 23.45
N SER A 944 -36.60 0.65 23.90
CA SER A 944 -37.96 0.91 24.36
C SER A 944 -38.97 0.80 23.20
N LEU A 945 -38.68 1.47 22.09
CA LEU A 945 -39.50 1.48 20.88
C LEU A 945 -39.63 0.10 20.22
N GLU A 946 -38.57 -0.71 20.25
CA GLU A 946 -38.53 -2.07 19.73
C GLU A 946 -39.56 -2.99 20.43
N LYS A 947 -39.87 -2.78 21.71
CA LYS A 947 -40.93 -3.53 22.43
C LYS A 947 -42.30 -3.34 21.78
N GLY A 948 -42.52 -2.18 21.17
CA GLY A 948 -43.70 -1.84 20.39
C GLY A 948 -43.52 -2.09 18.89
N GLY A 949 -42.47 -2.77 18.44
CA GLY A 949 -42.23 -2.97 17.00
C GLY A 949 -42.17 -1.67 16.18
N ILE A 950 -41.81 -0.54 16.82
CA ILE A 950 -41.64 0.74 16.12
C ILE A 950 -40.25 0.78 15.52
N HIS A 951 -40.14 1.06 14.23
CA HIS A 951 -38.84 1.17 13.57
C HIS A 951 -38.11 2.43 14.02
N PHE A 952 -36.79 2.38 14.00
CA PHE A 952 -35.94 3.45 14.50
C PHE A 952 -34.97 3.92 13.43
N LEU A 953 -35.13 5.18 13.02
CA LEU A 953 -34.31 5.86 12.04
C LEU A 953 -33.32 6.77 12.75
N ALA A 954 -32.04 6.66 12.41
CA ALA A 954 -31.01 7.51 12.99
C ALA A 954 -30.52 8.54 11.97
N CYS A 955 -30.39 9.80 12.40
CA CYS A 955 -29.69 10.84 11.66
C CYS A 955 -28.59 11.45 12.55
N GLY A 956 -27.63 12.17 11.96
CA GLY A 956 -26.62 12.90 12.71
C GLY A 956 -25.19 12.50 12.35
N ASN A 957 -24.53 13.35 11.56
CA ASN A 957 -23.15 13.19 11.12
C ASN A 957 -22.83 11.82 10.47
N PHE A 958 -23.83 11.17 9.87
CA PHE A 958 -23.60 10.01 9.05
C PHE A 958 -22.86 10.40 7.78
N ASN A 959 -21.83 9.63 7.49
CA ASN A 959 -21.04 9.66 6.28
C ASN A 959 -20.92 8.22 5.78
N ARG A 960 -20.19 8.03 4.68
CA ARG A 960 -19.94 6.71 4.11
C ARG A 960 -19.40 5.71 5.13
N ASP A 961 -18.42 6.12 5.93
CA ASP A 961 -17.58 5.22 6.73
C ASP A 961 -18.31 4.73 7.99
N ASN A 962 -19.30 5.47 8.50
CA ASN A 962 -20.00 5.13 9.73
C ASN A 962 -21.44 4.62 9.53
N ALA A 963 -22.07 4.86 8.38
CA ALA A 963 -23.48 4.53 8.16
C ALA A 963 -23.75 3.03 8.18
N SER A 964 -22.90 2.24 7.49
CA SER A 964 -23.09 0.78 7.42
C SER A 964 -23.04 0.15 8.81
N ALA A 965 -22.04 0.53 9.62
CA ALA A 965 -21.86 -0.02 10.96
C ALA A 965 -23.07 0.22 11.87
N LYS A 966 -23.79 1.35 11.70
CA LYS A 966 -24.98 1.65 12.51
C LYS A 966 -26.11 0.64 12.29
N VAL A 967 -26.35 0.25 11.04
CA VAL A 967 -27.37 -0.75 10.68
C VAL A 967 -26.89 -2.17 10.97
N GLU A 968 -25.62 -2.48 10.64
CA GLU A 968 -25.05 -3.82 10.88
C GLU A 968 -25.12 -4.23 12.34
N ASN A 969 -24.81 -3.30 13.24
CA ASN A 969 -24.83 -3.50 14.69
C ASN A 969 -26.23 -3.42 15.31
N GLY A 970 -27.28 -3.28 14.49
CA GLY A 970 -28.67 -3.19 14.97
C GLY A 970 -28.92 -1.97 15.85
N LEU A 971 -28.20 -0.85 15.64
CA LEU A 971 -28.36 0.40 16.37
C LEU A 971 -29.32 1.38 15.66
N SER A 972 -29.70 1.09 14.40
CA SER A 972 -30.77 1.74 13.65
C SER A 972 -31.29 0.79 12.58
N ASP A 973 -32.55 0.93 12.18
CA ASP A 973 -33.12 0.14 11.08
C ASP A 973 -32.86 0.77 9.72
N ALA A 974 -32.70 2.09 9.68
CA ALA A 974 -32.27 2.87 8.52
C ALA A 974 -31.51 4.14 8.94
N VAL A 975 -30.69 4.64 8.02
CA VAL A 975 -29.83 5.82 8.22
C VAL A 975 -30.32 6.97 7.36
N VAL A 976 -30.47 8.13 7.99
CA VAL A 976 -31.01 9.35 7.39
C VAL A 976 -29.87 10.35 7.13
N PHE A 977 -29.66 10.73 5.87
CA PHE A 977 -28.59 11.64 5.42
C PHE A 977 -29.14 13.01 5.04
N GLY A 978 -28.53 14.07 5.57
CA GLY A 978 -28.84 15.46 5.18
C GLY A 978 -27.78 16.07 4.27
N ARG A 979 -26.64 16.49 4.86
CA ARG A 979 -25.57 17.24 4.18
C ARG A 979 -25.09 16.59 2.88
N TRP A 980 -24.80 15.30 2.93
CA TRP A 980 -24.31 14.56 1.77
C TRP A 980 -25.39 14.37 0.70
N TYR A 981 -26.65 14.16 1.09
CA TYR A 981 -27.77 14.01 0.15
C TYR A 981 -28.14 15.35 -0.53
N ILE A 982 -27.89 16.48 0.14
CA ILE A 982 -28.02 17.81 -0.47
C ILE A 982 -27.08 17.93 -1.68
N ALA A 983 -25.80 17.59 -1.52
CA ALA A 983 -24.80 17.77 -2.58
C ALA A 983 -24.74 16.64 -3.60
N ASN A 984 -25.29 15.47 -3.28
CA ASN A 984 -25.19 14.27 -4.11
C ASN A 984 -26.60 13.81 -4.48
N PRO A 985 -27.14 14.23 -5.63
CA PRO A 985 -28.48 13.79 -6.06
C PRO A 985 -28.55 12.26 -6.22
N ASP A 986 -27.42 11.64 -6.55
CA ASP A 986 -27.18 10.22 -6.76
C ASP A 986 -26.44 9.55 -5.58
N LEU A 987 -26.59 10.08 -4.35
CA LEU A 987 -25.87 9.58 -3.16
C LEU A 987 -25.97 8.05 -3.00
N VAL A 988 -27.15 7.49 -3.24
CA VAL A 988 -27.40 6.04 -3.12
C VAL A 988 -26.47 5.25 -4.04
N GLU A 989 -26.34 5.66 -5.29
CA GLU A 989 -25.48 4.98 -6.27
C GLU A 989 -23.99 5.22 -5.98
N ARG A 990 -23.62 6.43 -5.54
CA ARG A 990 -22.25 6.71 -5.11
C ARG A 990 -21.83 5.84 -3.91
N LEU A 991 -22.73 5.63 -2.94
CA LEU A 991 -22.49 4.72 -1.82
C LEU A 991 -22.46 3.25 -2.27
N ARG A 992 -23.35 2.86 -3.19
CA ARG A 992 -23.43 1.49 -3.72
C ARG A 992 -22.13 1.08 -4.40
N ASN A 993 -21.71 1.88 -5.38
CA ASN A 993 -20.60 1.59 -6.28
C ASN A 993 -19.25 2.10 -5.77
N GLY A 994 -19.29 2.91 -4.72
CA GLY A 994 -18.12 3.53 -4.13
C GLY A 994 -17.50 4.63 -4.96
N TRP A 995 -18.33 5.40 -5.65
CA TRP A 995 -17.91 6.58 -6.38
C TRP A 995 -17.61 7.76 -5.42
N PRO A 996 -16.83 8.78 -5.88
CA PRO A 996 -16.60 10.02 -5.15
C PRO A 996 -17.91 10.71 -4.74
N LEU A 997 -17.88 11.54 -3.69
CA LEU A 997 -19.00 12.40 -3.32
C LEU A 997 -18.71 13.85 -3.71
N ASN A 998 -19.69 14.53 -4.29
CA ASN A 998 -19.71 15.99 -4.41
C ASN A 998 -19.57 16.63 -3.03
N GLN A 999 -18.76 17.69 -2.97
CA GLN A 999 -18.64 18.51 -1.77
C GLN A 999 -19.88 19.39 -1.59
N TYR A 1000 -20.35 19.52 -0.35
CA TYR A 1000 -21.48 20.37 -0.03
C TYR A 1000 -21.05 21.80 0.29
N ASP A 1001 -21.80 22.78 -0.21
CA ASP A 1001 -21.64 24.19 0.15
C ASP A 1001 -22.66 24.60 1.22
N ARG A 1002 -22.18 24.79 2.46
CA ARG A 1002 -23.04 25.17 3.60
C ARG A 1002 -23.68 26.54 3.42
N SER A 1003 -23.10 27.44 2.62
CA SER A 1003 -23.65 28.78 2.38
C SER A 1003 -24.97 28.74 1.58
N THR A 1004 -25.27 27.60 0.94
CA THR A 1004 -26.47 27.40 0.11
C THR A 1004 -27.56 26.58 0.80
N PHE A 1005 -27.36 26.17 2.06
CA PHE A 1005 -28.30 25.28 2.75
C PHE A 1005 -29.66 25.94 2.98
N TYR A 1006 -29.67 27.22 3.34
CA TYR A 1006 -30.86 28.01 3.59
C TYR A 1006 -30.79 29.28 2.75
N GLY A 1007 -31.54 29.36 1.66
CA GLY A 1007 -31.34 30.51 0.77
C GLY A 1007 -30.12 30.37 -0.15
N ALA A 1008 -30.12 31.12 -1.25
CA ALA A 1008 -29.09 31.23 -2.29
C ALA A 1008 -29.65 32.11 -3.41
N GLU A 1009 -28.76 32.87 -4.05
CA GLU A 1009 -29.01 33.60 -5.28
C GLU A 1009 -27.98 33.16 -6.35
N PRO A 1010 -28.42 32.65 -7.52
CA PRO A 1010 -29.81 32.37 -7.87
C PRO A 1010 -30.40 31.18 -7.06
N PRO A 1011 -31.74 31.02 -6.96
CA PRO A 1011 -32.38 29.98 -6.13
C PRO A 1011 -32.02 28.53 -6.49
N GLU A 1012 -31.55 28.28 -7.71
CA GLU A 1012 -31.10 26.98 -8.21
C GLU A 1012 -29.76 26.55 -7.60
N LYS A 1013 -28.94 27.52 -7.15
CA LYS A 1013 -27.58 27.28 -6.68
C LYS A 1013 -27.53 26.45 -5.40
N GLY A 1014 -26.76 25.37 -5.42
CA GLY A 1014 -26.68 24.40 -4.33
C GLY A 1014 -27.99 23.64 -4.10
N TYR A 1015 -28.93 23.66 -5.05
CA TYR A 1015 -30.23 22.99 -4.94
C TYR A 1015 -30.35 21.92 -6.04
N ILE A 1016 -30.39 22.33 -7.31
CA ILE A 1016 -30.61 21.43 -8.47
C ILE A 1016 -29.41 21.35 -9.44
N ASP A 1017 -28.30 22.01 -9.11
CA ASP A 1017 -27.11 22.24 -9.95
C ASP A 1017 -25.92 21.34 -9.59
N TYR A 1018 -26.07 20.41 -8.65
CA TYR A 1018 -25.03 19.43 -8.36
C TYR A 1018 -24.93 18.37 -9.46
N PRO A 1019 -23.72 18.01 -9.93
CA PRO A 1019 -23.54 17.04 -10.99
C PRO A 1019 -23.85 15.61 -10.51
N PHE A 1020 -24.42 14.79 -11.40
CA PHE A 1020 -24.45 13.34 -11.24
C PHE A 1020 -23.06 12.75 -11.54
N PHE A 1021 -22.79 11.55 -11.06
CA PHE A 1021 -21.60 10.81 -11.47
C PHE A 1021 -21.80 10.27 -12.90
N GLU A 1022 -20.87 10.57 -13.80
CA GLU A 1022 -20.84 10.06 -15.17
C GLU A 1022 -19.71 9.03 -15.27
N ASP A 1023 -20.04 7.79 -15.63
CA ASP A 1023 -19.07 6.70 -15.83
C ASP A 1023 -18.65 6.69 -17.32
N GLU A 1024 -17.49 7.27 -17.62
CA GLU A 1024 -16.98 7.41 -19.00
C GLU A 1024 -16.77 6.07 -19.71
N ALA A 1025 -16.78 4.93 -19.01
CA ALA A 1025 -16.66 3.59 -19.62
C ALA A 1025 -17.95 3.11 -20.33
N ALA A 1026 -19.11 3.71 -20.04
CA ALA A 1026 -20.40 3.24 -20.55
C ALA A 1026 -20.72 3.70 -21.99
N GLU A 1027 -20.10 4.78 -22.49
CA GLU A 1027 -20.38 5.29 -23.84
C GLU A 1027 -19.71 4.49 -24.96
N THR A 1028 -18.57 3.82 -24.68
CA THR A 1028 -17.85 3.05 -25.71
C THR A 1028 -18.52 1.74 -26.16
N ASN A 1029 -19.54 1.27 -25.44
CA ASN A 1029 -20.27 0.02 -25.78
C ASN A 1029 -21.69 0.26 -26.36
N GLY A 1030 -22.14 1.52 -26.47
CA GLY A 1030 -23.54 1.86 -26.82
C GLY A 1030 -23.83 2.20 -28.29
N THR A 1031 -22.83 2.51 -29.12
CA THR A 1031 -23.04 3.02 -30.49
C THR A 1031 -22.53 2.06 -31.57
N LYS A 1032 -23.09 0.85 -31.60
CA LYS A 1032 -23.13 -0.01 -32.80
C LYS A 1032 -24.46 -0.77 -32.85
N ASN A 1033 -25.55 -0.06 -33.09
CA ASN A 1033 -26.77 -0.63 -33.69
C ASN A 1033 -27.77 0.47 -34.03
N THR A 1034 -27.51 1.19 -35.12
CA THR A 1034 -28.58 1.77 -35.94
C THR A 1034 -28.21 1.54 -37.39
N LEU A 1035 -28.91 0.58 -38.00
CA LEU A 1035 -28.90 0.30 -39.42
C LEU A 1035 -29.43 1.54 -40.16
N GLU A 1036 -28.56 2.21 -40.90
CA GLU A 1036 -28.96 3.20 -41.90
C GLU A 1036 -29.72 2.50 -43.03
N THR A 1037 -31.00 2.83 -43.16
CA THR A 1037 -31.78 2.58 -44.36
C THR A 1037 -31.38 3.63 -45.42
N ASN A 1038 -30.78 3.14 -46.50
CA ASN A 1038 -30.43 3.91 -47.70
C ASN A 1038 -31.64 4.71 -48.23
N GLY A 1039 -31.53 6.03 -48.18
CA GLY A 1039 -32.39 6.99 -48.87
C GLY A 1039 -31.57 7.86 -49.81
N SER A 1040 -31.52 7.45 -51.08
CA SER A 1040 -30.91 8.19 -52.19
C SER A 1040 -31.65 9.51 -52.46
N ILE A 1041 -30.97 10.66 -52.44
CA ILE A 1041 -31.36 11.83 -53.25
C ILE A 1041 -30.10 12.53 -53.82
N VAL A 1042 -30.26 12.85 -55.10
CA VAL A 1042 -29.35 13.38 -56.11
C VAL A 1042 -29.31 14.92 -56.09
N ASN A 1043 -28.25 15.48 -56.68
CA ASN A 1043 -27.97 16.87 -57.11
C ASN A 1043 -27.01 17.66 -56.20
N GLY A 1044 -25.95 18.31 -56.69
CA GLY A 1044 -25.48 18.51 -58.06
C GLY A 1044 -24.35 19.55 -58.14
N SER A 1045 -23.55 19.44 -59.20
CA SER A 1045 -22.80 20.49 -59.92
C SER A 1045 -21.90 21.48 -59.15
N GLY A 1046 -20.60 21.40 -59.45
CA GLY A 1046 -19.57 22.41 -59.15
C GLY A 1046 -18.18 21.82 -59.25
#